data_AF-A0A8S4GZP2-F1
#
_entry.id   AF-A0A8S4GZP2-F1
#
_cell.length_a   1.000
_cell.length_b   1.000
_cell.length_c   1.000
_cell.angle_alpha   90.00
_cell.angle_beta   90.00
_cell.angle_gamma   90.00
#
_symmetry.space_group_name_H-M   'P 1'
#
loop_
_entity.id
_entity.type
_entity.pdbx_description
1 polymer ?
#
loop_
_entity_poly.entity_id
_entity_poly.type
_entity_poly.pdbx_seq_one_letter_code
_entity_poly.pdbx_strand_id
1 'polypeptide(L)'
;MFFARLRGGLCLCAHRAEVRQTARSLIRASRSAAMEGSNDRVDEGDLKVRVINVDSEPGMTISLSVDGAEKNLSRAKDEALQKALFRLQKAVDGGGKKKKTKGKNSAPAAPSVPVELVKKDSGHPVDPATPNEAAWDNDNVLRIGDRQYDIEVNPPTVNSIALPPRPMVGYPVMPVIALKFADEAACRLEWSRQPFSSGAQPTDSKWEVCGEGRYYTPSDADEGFLLRVVCTPRSAAGAQGQAVAAEASQPVSRAPGTKPFRGRADHTRARVPAPAVRVVTYNILADQYAGSRYAREVLFDYCAEDYLDPFFRRQRVLEELRAYNADVVCCQEVDQGSYDDFFGPMMSAYGFESRFDLKAGSVREGEAMFWRRDRYRAVDNWRFAMKDMVEPEDAEAPSLAALPVNGAAISAALAEHPHLVTVLKKVTQILQLVLLEPVAPDGAGAGGPPLLVANTHLFFHPRASHVRTVHVATMVELANAVARERAAQGERRPALLFCGDFNADLNDGMPALCEMLQTGSVGAGCWDWKDMATFSWGGDDDEDDEGGGVAAEEAGSGGEESAGPGIALSVPVRMRSADDLATPWTNYTRGYTGLLDYIWYDPSVMRRLQYVSVPPEADLKAETAIPSSVFPSDHVAVVADLEPPASLPLVVGADAEAADAAASACIRGGVVAVPTDTLYGLACLASDAEAVRRIYEIKGRSFSSPLAICVAEAADAVAYGDCSGLPGELLEELLPGPVTLVLPRLPDAAVAAEATQGVATIAVRVPGGDEGRLVRSVCRRLASAASDTPAALALTSANLSGGTSPLHPREFEELWGELDVLCDAGEVGTGCRNGSTIVDLSRASHGAFKIIREGSAPDMVRAAMKTHGLVEAK
;
A
#
# COMPACT_ATOMS: atom_id res chain seq x y z
N MET A 1 10.11 -24.24 -11.12
CA MET A 1 8.76 -24.23 -11.74
C MET A 1 7.88 -23.14 -11.15
N PHE A 2 7.62 -23.08 -9.83
CA PHE A 2 6.81 -22.03 -9.18
C PHE A 2 7.20 -20.59 -9.59
N PHE A 3 8.51 -20.28 -9.60
CA PHE A 3 9.02 -18.94 -9.97
C PHE A 3 8.91 -18.61 -11.48
N ALA A 4 9.09 -19.60 -12.36
CA ALA A 4 8.88 -19.38 -13.80
C ALA A 4 7.40 -19.11 -14.14
N ARG A 5 6.48 -19.51 -13.27
CA ARG A 5 5.02 -19.35 -13.42
C ARG A 5 4.53 -17.94 -13.06
N LEU A 6 5.24 -17.22 -12.19
CA LEU A 6 4.91 -15.82 -11.84
C LEU A 6 5.03 -14.86 -13.03
N ARG A 7 5.83 -15.21 -14.06
CA ARG A 7 5.96 -14.45 -15.32
C ARG A 7 4.81 -14.68 -16.30
N GLY A 8 4.03 -15.75 -16.14
CA GLY A 8 2.92 -16.11 -17.03
C GLY A 8 1.56 -15.56 -16.59
N GLY A 9 1.44 -15.08 -15.36
CA GLY A 9 0.20 -14.60 -14.77
C GLY A 9 -0.07 -13.12 -15.03
N LEU A 10 -0.98 -12.85 -15.98
CA LEU A 10 -1.80 -11.64 -16.08
C LEU A 10 -1.12 -10.33 -16.48
N CYS A 11 -0.78 -10.23 -17.77
CA CYS A 11 -0.90 -8.98 -18.50
C CYS A 11 -2.30 -8.92 -19.13
N LEU A 12 -3.25 -8.27 -18.45
CA LEU A 12 -4.53 -7.86 -19.04
C LEU A 12 -4.76 -6.37 -18.75
N CYS A 13 -3.89 -5.52 -19.28
CA CYS A 13 -4.25 -4.13 -19.59
C CYS A 13 -5.16 -4.14 -20.84
N ALA A 14 -6.40 -4.60 -20.71
CA ALA A 14 -7.42 -4.44 -21.74
C ALA A 14 -8.82 -4.67 -21.18
N HIS A 15 -9.40 -3.70 -20.48
CA HIS A 15 -10.86 -3.59 -20.34
C HIS A 15 -11.32 -2.12 -20.40
N ARG A 16 -11.03 -1.46 -21.54
CA ARG A 16 -11.78 -0.27 -21.99
C ARG A 16 -13.01 -0.73 -22.79
N ALA A 17 -13.95 -1.43 -22.17
CA ALA A 17 -15.19 -1.80 -22.88
C ALA A 17 -16.38 -2.20 -21.99
N GLU A 18 -16.56 -1.71 -20.75
CA GLU A 18 -17.85 -1.97 -20.06
C GLU A 18 -18.25 -0.91 -19.01
N VAL A 19 -17.94 0.37 -19.25
CA VAL A 19 -18.44 1.48 -18.42
C VAL A 19 -19.66 2.12 -19.09
N ARG A 20 -20.86 1.52 -18.96
CA ARG A 20 -22.12 2.16 -19.43
C ARG A 20 -23.36 2.01 -18.55
N GLN A 21 -23.29 1.40 -17.36
CA GLN A 21 -24.49 1.26 -16.50
C GLN A 21 -24.49 2.11 -15.22
N THR A 22 -23.35 2.55 -14.70
CA THR A 22 -23.27 3.24 -13.38
C THR A 22 -23.65 4.73 -13.44
N ALA A 23 -23.63 5.37 -14.61
CA ALA A 23 -24.07 6.76 -14.76
C ALA A 23 -25.57 6.97 -14.47
N ARG A 24 -26.40 5.91 -14.53
CA ARG A 24 -27.86 6.03 -14.41
C ARG A 24 -28.38 6.28 -12.98
N SER A 25 -27.64 5.91 -11.93
CA SER A 25 -28.08 6.09 -10.54
C SER A 25 -27.82 7.53 -10.03
N LEU A 26 -26.66 8.12 -10.33
CA LEU A 26 -26.32 9.51 -10.00
C LEU A 26 -27.21 10.54 -10.71
N ILE A 27 -27.74 10.18 -11.88
CA ILE A 27 -28.62 11.03 -12.70
C ILE A 27 -30.02 11.23 -12.05
N ARG A 28 -30.44 10.41 -11.08
CA ARG A 28 -31.81 10.49 -10.53
C ARG A 28 -32.01 11.66 -9.55
N ALA A 29 -30.95 12.13 -8.90
CA ALA A 29 -31.02 13.29 -7.99
C ALA A 29 -30.87 14.65 -8.72
N SER A 30 -30.07 14.73 -9.79
CA SER A 30 -29.87 15.99 -10.55
C SER A 30 -30.91 16.24 -11.65
N ARG A 31 -31.69 15.23 -12.05
CA ARG A 31 -32.73 15.38 -13.08
C ARG A 31 -33.91 16.26 -12.68
N SER A 32 -34.09 16.57 -11.40
CA SER A 32 -35.20 17.43 -10.96
C SER A 32 -34.94 18.92 -11.19
N ALA A 33 -33.74 19.34 -11.59
CA ALA A 33 -33.38 20.77 -11.69
C ALA A 33 -32.82 21.21 -13.06
N ALA A 34 -32.49 20.30 -13.99
CA ALA A 34 -31.73 20.62 -15.21
C ALA A 34 -32.51 20.43 -16.53
N MET A 35 -33.84 20.46 -16.51
CA MET A 35 -34.65 20.31 -17.73
C MET A 35 -35.53 21.54 -18.00
N GLU A 36 -34.93 22.73 -17.95
CA GLU A 36 -35.52 23.95 -18.50
C GLU A 36 -34.39 24.96 -18.77
N GLY A 37 -33.78 24.86 -19.96
CA GLY A 37 -32.67 25.73 -20.37
C GLY A 37 -32.59 25.89 -21.89
N SER A 38 -32.88 27.12 -22.32
CA SER A 38 -32.62 27.79 -23.60
C SER A 38 -32.95 27.05 -24.91
N ASN A 39 -34.11 27.41 -25.46
CA ASN A 39 -34.47 27.21 -26.86
C ASN A 39 -33.79 28.31 -27.70
N ASP A 40 -32.50 28.17 -27.98
CA ASP A 40 -31.76 29.13 -28.80
C ASP A 40 -32.03 28.92 -30.30
N ARG A 41 -32.21 30.06 -30.99
CA ARG A 41 -32.37 30.14 -32.44
C ARG A 41 -31.09 29.66 -33.12
N VAL A 42 -31.23 28.62 -33.94
CA VAL A 42 -30.20 28.13 -34.86
C VAL A 42 -29.88 29.24 -35.88
N ASP A 43 -28.64 29.71 -35.91
CA ASP A 43 -28.08 30.47 -37.04
C ASP A 43 -28.22 29.63 -38.32
N GLU A 44 -28.69 30.23 -39.42
CA GLU A 44 -28.94 29.55 -40.73
C GLU A 44 -27.64 29.09 -41.46
N GLY A 45 -26.55 28.82 -40.74
CA GLY A 45 -25.20 28.67 -41.29
C GLY A 45 -24.69 27.25 -41.55
N ASP A 46 -25.17 26.19 -40.89
CA ASP A 46 -24.63 24.82 -41.08
C ASP A 46 -25.67 23.75 -40.73
N LEU A 47 -26.36 23.23 -41.75
CA LEU A 47 -27.28 22.10 -41.61
C LEU A 47 -26.48 20.79 -41.66
N LYS A 48 -26.65 19.93 -40.65
CA LYS A 48 -25.85 18.69 -40.51
C LYS A 48 -26.70 17.47 -40.21
N VAL A 49 -26.24 16.31 -40.68
CA VAL A 49 -26.71 14.99 -40.30
C VAL A 49 -25.61 14.28 -39.53
N ARG A 50 -25.88 13.89 -38.30
CA ARG A 50 -24.98 13.06 -37.50
C ARG A 50 -25.28 11.60 -37.72
N VAL A 51 -24.24 10.82 -37.99
CA VAL A 51 -24.34 9.38 -38.22
C VAL A 51 -23.45 8.70 -37.19
N ILE A 52 -24.04 7.93 -36.29
CA ILE A 52 -23.33 7.08 -35.33
C ILE A 52 -23.28 5.67 -35.90
N ASN A 53 -22.09 5.27 -36.34
CA ASN A 53 -21.81 3.97 -36.92
C ASN A 53 -20.66 3.29 -36.16
N VAL A 54 -20.98 2.39 -35.23
CA VAL A 54 -19.97 1.63 -34.49
C VAL A 54 -19.80 0.26 -35.16
N ASP A 55 -18.58 -0.11 -35.54
CA ASP A 55 -18.28 -1.36 -36.28
C ASP A 55 -18.87 -2.61 -35.61
N SER A 56 -18.83 -2.68 -34.28
CA SER A 56 -19.33 -3.82 -33.49
C SER A 56 -20.85 -3.89 -33.35
N GLU A 57 -21.60 -2.85 -33.72
CA GLU A 57 -23.06 -2.82 -33.58
C GLU A 57 -23.73 -3.24 -34.90
N PRO A 58 -24.84 -4.00 -34.87
CA PRO A 58 -25.54 -4.43 -36.10
C PRO A 58 -26.33 -3.28 -36.78
N GLY A 59 -26.44 -2.13 -36.11
CA GLY A 59 -27.18 -0.98 -36.58
C GLY A 59 -26.39 0.31 -36.45
N MET A 60 -26.93 1.36 -37.06
CA MET A 60 -26.42 2.72 -37.02
C MET A 60 -27.56 3.70 -36.70
N THR A 61 -27.21 4.86 -36.16
CA THR A 61 -28.18 5.92 -35.85
C THR A 61 -27.93 7.14 -36.74
N ILE A 62 -28.99 7.65 -37.36
CA ILE A 62 -28.97 8.86 -38.20
C ILE A 62 -29.81 9.91 -37.50
N SER A 63 -29.21 11.06 -37.20
CA SER A 63 -29.77 12.13 -36.38
C SER A 63 -29.64 13.48 -37.09
N LEU A 64 -30.74 14.23 -37.20
CA LEU A 64 -30.76 15.56 -37.81
C LEU A 64 -31.89 16.41 -37.24
N SER A 65 -31.76 17.73 -37.33
CA SER A 65 -32.85 18.67 -37.00
C SER A 65 -33.53 19.14 -38.28
N VAL A 66 -34.86 19.00 -38.37
CA VAL A 66 -35.66 19.51 -39.48
C VAL A 66 -36.71 20.45 -38.90
N ASP A 67 -36.67 21.73 -39.30
CA ASP A 67 -37.58 22.79 -38.83
C ASP A 67 -37.65 22.89 -37.29
N GLY A 68 -36.51 22.74 -36.63
CA GLY A 68 -36.39 22.79 -35.17
C GLY A 68 -36.79 21.51 -34.43
N ALA A 69 -37.26 20.48 -35.14
CA ALA A 69 -37.58 19.18 -34.56
C ALA A 69 -36.46 18.16 -34.82
N GLU A 70 -35.91 17.59 -33.76
CA GLU A 70 -34.91 16.53 -33.86
C GLU A 70 -35.55 15.22 -34.37
N LYS A 71 -34.89 14.58 -35.34
CA LYS A 71 -35.28 13.32 -35.94
C LYS A 71 -34.15 12.31 -35.75
N ASN A 72 -34.47 11.20 -35.12
CA ASN A 72 -33.53 10.10 -34.86
C ASN A 72 -34.04 8.83 -35.53
N LEU A 73 -33.22 8.18 -36.34
CA LEU A 73 -33.53 6.93 -37.02
C LEU A 73 -32.47 5.89 -36.71
N SER A 74 -32.87 4.78 -36.09
CA SER A 74 -32.01 3.59 -35.97
C SER A 74 -32.27 2.64 -37.13
N ARG A 75 -31.23 2.26 -37.87
CA ARG A 75 -31.28 1.41 -39.07
C ARG A 75 -30.26 0.28 -39.00
N ALA A 76 -30.54 -0.82 -39.68
CA ALA A 76 -29.53 -1.86 -39.90
C ALA A 76 -28.51 -1.39 -40.94
N LYS A 77 -27.25 -1.79 -40.75
CA LYS A 77 -26.11 -1.37 -41.59
C LYS A 77 -26.20 -1.88 -43.02
N ASP A 78 -26.62 -3.14 -43.15
CA ASP A 78 -26.78 -3.90 -44.40
C ASP A 78 -28.06 -3.56 -45.15
N GLU A 79 -28.97 -2.80 -44.54
CA GLU A 79 -30.23 -2.42 -45.15
C GLU A 79 -30.01 -1.39 -46.26
N ALA A 80 -30.70 -1.60 -47.40
CA ALA A 80 -30.66 -0.67 -48.53
C ALA A 80 -31.10 0.77 -48.15
N LEU A 81 -30.34 1.75 -48.62
CA LEU A 81 -30.51 3.19 -48.41
C LEU A 81 -31.95 3.66 -48.67
N GLN A 82 -32.63 3.13 -49.69
CA GLN A 82 -33.99 3.56 -50.03
C GLN A 82 -34.93 3.48 -48.83
N LYS A 83 -34.76 2.47 -47.96
CA LYS A 83 -35.65 2.28 -46.83
C LYS A 83 -35.38 3.32 -45.73
N ALA A 84 -34.13 3.77 -45.57
CA ALA A 84 -33.75 4.87 -44.69
C ALA A 84 -34.35 6.19 -45.17
N LEU A 85 -34.12 6.54 -46.44
CA LEU A 85 -34.67 7.75 -47.06
C LEU A 85 -36.21 7.78 -47.02
N PHE A 86 -36.87 6.66 -47.28
CA PHE A 86 -38.34 6.57 -47.18
C PHE A 86 -38.87 6.88 -45.77
N ARG A 87 -38.17 6.46 -44.71
CA ARG A 87 -38.57 6.78 -43.34
C ARG A 87 -38.31 8.23 -42.98
N LEU A 88 -37.20 8.79 -43.45
CA LEU A 88 -36.89 10.23 -43.33
C LEU A 88 -37.95 11.07 -44.03
N GLN A 89 -38.26 10.75 -45.29
CA GLN A 89 -39.35 11.38 -46.06
C GLN A 89 -40.65 11.42 -45.27
N LYS A 90 -41.09 10.26 -44.74
CA LYS A 90 -42.31 10.16 -43.92
C LYS A 90 -42.22 11.00 -42.62
N ALA A 91 -41.04 11.15 -42.05
CA ALA A 91 -40.83 11.91 -40.82
C ALA A 91 -40.84 13.43 -41.06
N VAL A 92 -40.40 13.86 -42.25
CA VAL A 92 -40.44 15.25 -42.75
C VAL A 92 -41.88 15.64 -43.11
N ASP A 93 -42.63 14.76 -43.78
CA ASP A 93 -44.01 15.02 -44.22
C ASP A 93 -45.06 15.13 -43.07
N GLY A 94 -44.63 15.05 -41.80
CA GLY A 94 -45.47 15.20 -40.60
C GLY A 94 -46.00 13.88 -40.03
N GLY A 95 -45.25 13.31 -39.07
CA GLY A 95 -45.61 12.09 -38.34
C GLY A 95 -46.72 12.22 -37.28
N GLY A 96 -47.77 13.01 -37.52
CA GLY A 96 -48.92 13.10 -36.62
C GLY A 96 -49.91 11.93 -36.84
N LYS A 97 -50.24 11.19 -35.78
CA LYS A 97 -51.37 10.23 -35.77
C LYS A 97 -52.65 10.91 -36.27
N LYS A 98 -53.03 10.69 -37.54
CA LYS A 98 -54.41 10.94 -37.99
C LYS A 98 -55.32 9.97 -37.26
N LYS A 99 -56.11 10.47 -36.31
CA LYS A 99 -57.25 9.77 -35.72
C LYS A 99 -58.17 9.36 -36.89
N LYS A 100 -58.45 8.06 -37.04
CA LYS A 100 -59.36 7.55 -38.08
C LYS A 100 -60.76 8.11 -37.85
N THR A 101 -61.14 9.14 -38.61
CA THR A 101 -62.54 9.48 -38.85
C THR A 101 -62.88 9.10 -40.28
N LYS A 102 -63.93 8.29 -40.41
CA LYS A 102 -64.39 7.67 -41.66
C LYS A 102 -65.17 8.73 -42.46
N GLY A 103 -64.69 9.13 -43.64
CA GLY A 103 -65.47 9.98 -44.54
C GLY A 103 -64.71 10.65 -45.69
N LYS A 104 -64.92 10.11 -46.91
CA LYS A 104 -64.91 10.70 -48.26
C LYS A 104 -63.83 11.70 -48.73
N ASN A 105 -63.22 11.32 -49.86
CA ASN A 105 -62.64 12.11 -50.95
C ASN A 105 -62.02 13.48 -50.60
N SER A 106 -60.69 13.53 -50.60
CA SER A 106 -59.93 14.76 -50.87
C SER A 106 -58.80 14.46 -51.87
N ALA A 107 -58.55 15.42 -52.75
CA ALA A 107 -57.57 15.45 -53.85
C ALA A 107 -56.10 15.22 -53.38
N PRO A 108 -55.13 15.02 -54.31
CA PRO A 108 -53.76 14.67 -53.97
C PRO A 108 -53.12 15.74 -53.06
N ALA A 109 -52.44 15.28 -52.02
CA ALA A 109 -51.60 16.13 -51.18
C ALA A 109 -50.50 16.80 -52.02
N ALA A 110 -50.11 18.01 -51.64
CA ALA A 110 -49.00 18.77 -52.22
C ALA A 110 -47.72 17.92 -52.37
N PRO A 111 -46.83 18.24 -53.34
CA PRO A 111 -45.60 17.48 -53.55
C PRO A 111 -44.80 17.38 -52.25
N SER A 112 -44.50 16.15 -51.83
CA SER A 112 -43.61 15.86 -50.72
C SER A 112 -42.23 16.46 -51.01
N VAL A 113 -41.66 17.17 -50.05
CA VAL A 113 -40.31 17.75 -50.16
C VAL A 113 -39.32 16.60 -50.39
N PRO A 114 -38.64 16.50 -51.55
CA PRO A 114 -37.84 15.32 -51.88
C PRO A 114 -36.66 15.16 -50.91
N VAL A 115 -36.48 13.93 -50.39
CA VAL A 115 -35.35 13.53 -49.54
C VAL A 115 -34.44 12.58 -50.32
N GLU A 116 -33.22 13.02 -50.60
CA GLU A 116 -32.23 12.23 -51.34
C GLU A 116 -30.82 12.38 -50.77
N LEU A 117 -29.98 11.36 -50.99
CA LEU A 117 -28.55 11.41 -50.67
C LEU A 117 -27.77 11.56 -51.97
N VAL A 118 -26.85 12.54 -52.03
CA VAL A 118 -26.04 12.83 -53.21
C VAL A 118 -24.55 12.84 -52.87
N LYS A 119 -23.70 12.52 -53.84
CA LYS A 119 -22.24 12.62 -53.68
C LYS A 119 -21.78 14.09 -53.74
N LYS A 120 -20.87 14.50 -52.85
CA LYS A 120 -20.35 15.88 -52.79
C LYS A 120 -19.63 16.30 -54.07
N ASP A 121 -18.87 15.38 -54.67
CA ASP A 121 -18.00 15.64 -55.81
C ASP A 121 -18.74 15.87 -57.12
N SER A 122 -19.81 15.13 -57.34
CA SER A 122 -20.50 14.99 -58.62
C SER A 122 -21.95 15.46 -58.57
N GLY A 123 -22.53 15.61 -57.37
CA GLY A 123 -23.94 15.94 -57.17
C GLY A 123 -24.90 14.83 -57.61
N HIS A 124 -24.40 13.66 -58.02
CA HIS A 124 -25.23 12.54 -58.44
C HIS A 124 -25.86 11.82 -57.24
N PRO A 125 -27.11 11.34 -57.36
CA PRO A 125 -27.74 10.53 -56.32
C PRO A 125 -26.94 9.26 -56.01
N VAL A 126 -26.84 8.92 -54.72
CA VAL A 126 -26.31 7.64 -54.26
C VAL A 126 -27.30 6.53 -54.62
N ASP A 127 -26.83 5.40 -55.14
CA ASP A 127 -27.69 4.28 -55.55
C ASP A 127 -28.58 3.83 -54.37
N PRO A 128 -29.92 3.84 -54.50
CA PRO A 128 -30.85 3.43 -53.45
C PRO A 128 -30.66 2.00 -52.92
N ALA A 129 -30.00 1.12 -53.68
CA ALA A 129 -29.65 -0.23 -53.27
C ALA A 129 -28.37 -0.30 -52.40
N THR A 130 -27.59 0.78 -52.32
CA THR A 130 -26.38 0.86 -51.50
C THR A 130 -26.72 0.59 -50.02
N PRO A 131 -25.97 -0.27 -49.31
CA PRO A 131 -26.16 -0.48 -47.88
C PRO A 131 -25.97 0.83 -47.10
N ASN A 132 -26.73 1.04 -46.02
CA ASN A 132 -26.65 2.26 -45.21
C ASN A 132 -25.22 2.57 -44.73
N GLU A 133 -24.45 1.57 -44.31
CA GLU A 133 -23.08 1.75 -43.82
C GLU A 133 -22.12 2.33 -44.87
N ALA A 134 -22.35 2.04 -46.15
CA ALA A 134 -21.57 2.61 -47.26
C ALA A 134 -22.17 3.92 -47.80
N ALA A 135 -23.49 4.11 -47.66
CA ALA A 135 -24.18 5.29 -48.17
C ALA A 135 -24.02 6.51 -47.25
N TRP A 136 -24.12 6.34 -45.94
CA TRP A 136 -24.04 7.42 -44.97
C TRP A 136 -22.58 7.73 -44.63
N ASP A 137 -21.89 8.32 -45.59
CA ASP A 137 -20.47 8.66 -45.55
C ASP A 137 -20.24 10.17 -45.63
N ASN A 138 -19.08 10.64 -45.14
CA ASN A 138 -18.71 12.05 -45.14
C ASN A 138 -18.56 12.64 -46.55
N ASP A 139 -18.37 11.81 -47.58
CA ASP A 139 -18.31 12.23 -48.99
C ASP A 139 -19.70 12.46 -49.62
N ASN A 140 -20.77 12.19 -48.86
CA ASN A 140 -22.15 12.37 -49.29
C ASN A 140 -22.85 13.50 -48.52
N VAL A 141 -23.98 13.96 -49.06
CA VAL A 141 -24.81 15.02 -48.49
C VAL A 141 -26.27 14.64 -48.58
N LEU A 142 -27.03 14.93 -47.53
CA LEU A 142 -28.49 14.75 -47.54
C LEU A 142 -29.15 16.03 -48.04
N ARG A 143 -30.04 15.92 -49.03
CA ARG A 143 -30.88 17.03 -49.50
C ARG A 143 -32.32 16.79 -49.07
N ILE A 144 -32.93 17.82 -48.49
CA ILE A 144 -34.36 17.85 -48.13
C ILE A 144 -34.93 19.13 -48.75
N GLY A 145 -35.52 18.99 -49.95
CA GLY A 145 -35.95 20.15 -50.74
C GLY A 145 -34.76 21.03 -51.14
N ASP A 146 -34.86 22.33 -50.83
CA ASP A 146 -33.81 23.30 -51.14
C ASP A 146 -32.69 23.34 -50.07
N ARG A 147 -32.84 22.56 -48.99
CA ARG A 147 -31.86 22.49 -47.90
C ARG A 147 -30.89 21.34 -48.10
N GLN A 148 -29.62 21.61 -47.83
CA GLN A 148 -28.52 20.67 -47.94
C GLN A 148 -27.91 20.44 -46.56
N TYR A 149 -27.72 19.20 -46.15
CA TYR A 149 -27.20 18.80 -44.85
C TYR A 149 -25.93 17.96 -44.99
N ASP A 150 -24.81 18.47 -44.50
CA ASP A 150 -23.54 17.73 -44.50
C ASP A 150 -23.61 16.53 -43.55
N ILE A 151 -23.09 15.39 -44.00
CA ILE A 151 -22.97 14.19 -43.18
C ILE A 151 -21.71 14.27 -42.32
N GLU A 152 -21.86 14.02 -41.03
CA GLU A 152 -20.79 13.79 -40.08
C GLU A 152 -20.92 12.37 -39.51
N VAL A 153 -20.04 11.48 -39.94
CA VAL A 153 -19.94 10.11 -39.41
C VAL A 153 -19.03 10.10 -38.19
N ASN A 154 -19.54 9.53 -37.09
CA ASN A 154 -18.83 9.37 -35.83
C ASN A 154 -18.13 10.66 -35.34
N PRO A 155 -18.82 11.82 -35.31
CA PRO A 155 -18.20 13.05 -34.86
C PRO A 155 -17.78 12.92 -33.38
N PRO A 156 -16.65 13.53 -32.97
CA PRO A 156 -16.28 13.66 -31.57
C PRO A 156 -17.46 14.18 -30.77
N THR A 157 -17.88 13.48 -29.73
CA THR A 157 -19.13 13.79 -29.03
C THR A 157 -18.93 13.68 -27.52
N VAL A 158 -19.41 14.69 -26.78
CA VAL A 158 -19.63 14.58 -25.34
C VAL A 158 -20.97 13.91 -25.12
N ASN A 159 -20.95 12.66 -24.64
CA ASN A 159 -22.16 11.91 -24.32
C ASN A 159 -22.77 12.34 -22.98
N SER A 160 -21.92 12.71 -22.01
CA SER A 160 -22.33 13.34 -20.76
C SER A 160 -21.16 14.11 -20.14
N ILE A 161 -21.47 15.19 -19.42
CA ILE A 161 -20.53 15.96 -18.61
C ILE A 161 -21.23 16.40 -17.32
N ALA A 162 -20.54 16.32 -16.18
CA ALA A 162 -21.06 16.74 -14.88
C ALA A 162 -19.95 17.35 -14.01
N LEU A 163 -20.31 18.31 -13.15
CA LEU A 163 -19.43 18.88 -12.13
C LEU A 163 -19.82 18.41 -10.73
N PRO A 164 -18.87 18.37 -9.78
CA PRO A 164 -19.16 18.29 -8.35
C PRO A 164 -20.20 19.35 -7.94
N PRO A 165 -21.18 18.99 -7.10
CA PRO A 165 -22.26 19.91 -6.74
C PRO A 165 -21.74 21.13 -5.97
N ARG A 166 -20.74 20.93 -5.11
CA ARG A 166 -20.18 21.95 -4.21
C ARG A 166 -18.66 22.08 -4.35
N PRO A 167 -18.19 22.90 -5.30
CA PRO A 167 -16.77 23.25 -5.39
C PRO A 167 -16.25 23.93 -4.12
N MET A 168 -14.99 23.69 -3.77
CA MET A 168 -14.37 24.28 -2.58
C MET A 168 -13.10 25.09 -2.91
N VAL A 169 -12.92 26.21 -2.22
CA VAL A 169 -11.71 27.03 -2.33
C VAL A 169 -10.47 26.21 -1.96
N GLY A 170 -9.50 26.18 -2.88
CA GLY A 170 -8.23 25.47 -2.74
C GLY A 170 -8.27 23.99 -3.13
N TYR A 171 -9.44 23.45 -3.50
CA TYR A 171 -9.62 22.05 -3.89
C TYR A 171 -9.84 21.92 -5.40
N PRO A 172 -9.13 21.02 -6.09
CA PRO A 172 -9.28 20.85 -7.53
C PRO A 172 -10.65 20.26 -7.88
N VAL A 173 -11.34 20.90 -8.82
CA VAL A 173 -12.62 20.49 -9.38
C VAL A 173 -12.36 19.88 -10.74
N MET A 174 -12.73 18.61 -10.93
CA MET A 174 -12.61 17.89 -12.19
C MET A 174 -14.01 17.42 -12.65
N PRO A 175 -14.40 17.64 -13.91
CA PRO A 175 -15.64 17.14 -14.44
C PRO A 175 -15.55 15.66 -14.78
N VAL A 176 -16.65 14.94 -14.57
CA VAL A 176 -16.81 13.57 -15.07
C VAL A 176 -17.33 13.67 -16.51
N ILE A 177 -16.54 13.21 -17.48
CA ILE A 177 -16.85 13.35 -18.92
C ILE A 177 -16.88 11.98 -19.60
N ALA A 178 -18.01 11.63 -20.21
CA ALA A 178 -18.10 10.48 -21.10
C ALA A 178 -18.00 10.95 -22.56
N LEU A 179 -16.93 10.56 -23.23
CA LEU A 179 -16.66 10.90 -24.63
C LEU A 179 -16.99 9.73 -25.57
N LYS A 180 -17.37 10.05 -26.82
CA LYS A 180 -17.47 9.10 -27.94
C LYS A 180 -16.74 9.68 -29.15
N PHE A 181 -15.96 8.85 -29.84
CA PHE A 181 -15.19 9.22 -31.05
C PHE A 181 -14.29 10.47 -30.88
N ALA A 182 -13.97 10.81 -29.63
CA ALA A 182 -13.11 11.93 -29.28
C ALA A 182 -11.87 11.37 -28.58
N ASP A 183 -10.75 12.04 -28.81
CA ASP A 183 -9.53 11.87 -28.05
C ASP A 183 -9.55 12.86 -26.88
N GLU A 184 -9.46 12.32 -25.67
CA GLU A 184 -9.59 13.12 -24.45
C GLU A 184 -8.43 14.13 -24.29
N ALA A 185 -7.24 13.84 -24.82
CA ALA A 185 -6.09 14.75 -24.75
C ALA A 185 -6.23 15.91 -25.76
N ALA A 186 -6.94 15.68 -26.87
CA ALA A 186 -7.26 16.71 -27.86
C ALA A 186 -8.44 17.61 -27.43
N CYS A 187 -9.29 17.19 -26.48
CA CYS A 187 -10.45 17.97 -26.05
C CYS A 187 -10.04 19.27 -25.35
N ARG A 188 -10.76 20.37 -25.62
CA ARG A 188 -10.56 21.66 -24.93
C ARG A 188 -11.61 21.84 -23.84
N LEU A 189 -11.18 22.21 -22.64
CA LEU A 189 -12.05 22.55 -21.51
C LEU A 189 -11.80 23.99 -21.10
N GLU A 190 -12.87 24.78 -21.08
CA GLU A 190 -12.86 26.18 -20.66
C GLU A 190 -13.74 26.35 -19.41
N TRP A 191 -13.20 27.00 -18.39
CA TRP A 191 -13.87 27.25 -17.11
C TRP A 191 -14.33 28.69 -17.04
N SER A 192 -15.55 28.87 -16.54
CA SER A 192 -16.15 30.16 -16.32
C SER A 192 -16.90 30.22 -15.00
N ARG A 193 -17.10 31.42 -14.49
CA ARG A 193 -17.78 31.69 -13.22
C ARG A 193 -18.82 32.79 -13.36
N GLN A 194 -19.83 32.79 -12.49
CA GLN A 194 -20.76 33.91 -12.37
C GLN A 194 -21.19 34.11 -10.90
N PRO A 195 -21.51 35.34 -10.46
CA PRO A 195 -22.00 35.57 -9.10
C PRO A 195 -23.28 34.78 -8.82
N PHE A 196 -23.34 34.08 -7.67
CA PHE A 196 -24.56 33.41 -7.25
C PHE A 196 -25.51 34.41 -6.57
N SER A 197 -26.70 34.61 -7.14
CA SER A 197 -27.78 35.38 -6.51
C SER A 197 -28.94 34.45 -6.16
N SER A 198 -29.24 34.29 -4.88
CA SER A 198 -30.37 33.48 -4.41
C SER A 198 -31.69 33.99 -5.00
N GLY A 199 -32.34 33.18 -5.84
CA GLY A 199 -33.70 33.46 -6.35
C GLY A 199 -33.82 34.05 -7.76
N ALA A 200 -32.71 34.25 -8.49
CA ALA A 200 -32.75 34.58 -9.93
C ALA A 200 -32.20 33.40 -10.74
N GLN A 201 -32.86 33.01 -11.84
CA GLN A 201 -32.28 32.04 -12.76
C GLN A 201 -30.98 32.62 -13.37
N PRO A 202 -29.91 31.82 -13.46
CA PRO A 202 -28.75 32.13 -14.28
C PRO A 202 -29.14 32.68 -15.65
N THR A 203 -28.61 33.84 -16.03
CA THR A 203 -28.73 34.35 -17.41
C THR A 203 -27.41 34.09 -18.12
N ASP A 204 -27.43 33.51 -19.32
CA ASP A 204 -26.23 33.15 -20.09
C ASP A 204 -25.25 34.33 -20.36
N SER A 205 -25.70 35.57 -20.23
CA SER A 205 -24.92 36.78 -20.49
C SER A 205 -23.92 37.19 -19.40
N LYS A 206 -23.74 36.41 -18.32
CA LYS A 206 -22.93 36.81 -17.14
C LYS A 206 -21.71 35.93 -16.81
N TRP A 207 -21.41 34.91 -17.59
CA TRP A 207 -20.28 34.02 -17.33
C TRP A 207 -18.93 34.66 -17.73
N GLU A 208 -18.02 34.79 -16.77
CA GLU A 208 -16.64 35.25 -16.97
C GLU A 208 -15.69 34.05 -17.06
N VAL A 209 -14.83 33.99 -18.08
CA VAL A 209 -13.79 32.94 -18.19
C VAL A 209 -12.79 33.10 -17.03
N CYS A 210 -12.60 32.04 -16.25
CA CYS A 210 -11.71 32.03 -15.09
C CYS A 210 -10.56 31.02 -15.22
N GLY A 211 -10.58 30.14 -16.23
CA GLY A 211 -9.49 29.19 -16.46
C GLY A 211 -9.69 28.30 -17.67
N GLU A 212 -8.68 27.48 -17.95
CA GLU A 212 -8.71 26.44 -18.97
C GLU A 212 -8.02 25.18 -18.43
N GLY A 213 -8.39 24.01 -18.95
CA GLY A 213 -7.77 22.74 -18.61
C GLY A 213 -8.73 21.73 -17.99
N ARG A 214 -8.22 20.51 -17.75
CA ARG A 214 -9.03 19.37 -17.30
C ARG A 214 -9.61 19.54 -15.90
N TYR A 215 -9.00 20.37 -15.07
CA TYR A 215 -9.49 20.69 -13.75
C TYR A 215 -9.28 22.18 -13.48
N TYR A 216 -10.02 22.70 -12.52
CA TYR A 216 -9.87 24.07 -12.03
C TYR A 216 -9.79 24.06 -10.50
N THR A 217 -8.84 24.79 -9.93
CA THR A 217 -8.73 24.93 -8.46
C THR A 217 -9.25 26.30 -8.08
N PRO A 218 -10.45 26.41 -7.46
CA PRO A 218 -11.02 27.68 -7.07
C PRO A 218 -10.13 28.40 -6.07
N SER A 219 -9.99 29.70 -6.24
CA SER A 219 -9.25 30.61 -5.37
C SER A 219 -10.20 31.32 -4.39
N ASP A 220 -9.66 32.12 -3.47
CA ASP A 220 -10.47 32.97 -2.60
C ASP A 220 -11.35 33.96 -3.40
N ALA A 221 -10.96 34.31 -4.64
CA ALA A 221 -11.74 35.21 -5.49
C ALA A 221 -12.98 34.55 -6.11
N ASP A 222 -13.09 33.22 -6.03
CA ASP A 222 -14.21 32.45 -6.60
C ASP A 222 -15.31 32.19 -5.57
N GLU A 223 -15.06 32.49 -4.28
CA GLU A 223 -16.04 32.30 -3.20
C GLU A 223 -17.36 33.02 -3.51
N GLY A 224 -18.48 32.29 -3.44
CA GLY A 224 -19.82 32.80 -3.77
C GLY A 224 -20.17 32.81 -5.26
N PHE A 225 -19.31 32.31 -6.15
CA PHE A 225 -19.60 32.17 -7.58
C PHE A 225 -20.06 30.75 -7.93
N LEU A 226 -20.96 30.60 -8.90
CA LEU A 226 -21.18 29.31 -9.57
C LEU A 226 -20.04 29.06 -10.57
N LEU A 227 -19.68 27.79 -10.77
CA LEU A 227 -18.72 27.37 -11.78
C LEU A 227 -19.40 26.64 -12.92
N ARG A 228 -18.89 26.87 -14.13
CA ARG A 228 -19.27 26.18 -15.37
C ARG A 228 -18.02 25.74 -16.11
N VAL A 229 -18.06 24.52 -16.63
CA VAL A 229 -17.06 24.01 -17.57
C VAL A 229 -17.72 23.76 -18.93
N VAL A 230 -17.05 24.15 -20.00
CA VAL A 230 -17.46 23.87 -21.37
C VAL A 230 -16.43 22.93 -21.99
N CYS A 231 -16.86 21.71 -22.35
CA CYS A 231 -16.01 20.74 -23.05
C CYS A 231 -16.29 20.81 -24.56
N THR A 232 -15.26 21.08 -25.35
CA THR A 232 -15.28 20.98 -26.81
C THR A 232 -14.57 19.68 -27.22
N PRO A 233 -15.31 18.63 -27.62
CA PRO A 233 -14.73 17.34 -27.95
C PRO A 233 -13.97 17.40 -29.28
N ARG A 234 -12.81 16.74 -29.35
CA ARG A 234 -11.99 16.67 -30.57
C ARG A 234 -11.45 15.27 -30.81
N SER A 235 -11.27 14.86 -32.06
CA SER A 235 -10.54 13.62 -32.39
C SER A 235 -9.03 13.89 -32.43
N ALA A 236 -8.23 12.81 -32.38
CA ALA A 236 -6.78 12.90 -32.60
C ALA A 236 -6.41 13.48 -33.97
N ALA A 237 -7.28 13.30 -34.98
CA ALA A 237 -7.12 13.87 -36.32
C ALA A 237 -7.52 15.36 -36.42
N GLY A 238 -7.95 15.97 -35.31
CA GLY A 238 -8.30 17.39 -35.24
C GLY A 238 -9.73 17.74 -35.60
N ALA A 239 -10.59 16.74 -35.90
CA ALA A 239 -12.02 16.99 -36.08
C ALA A 239 -12.62 17.51 -34.77
N GLN A 240 -13.54 18.48 -34.84
CA GLN A 240 -14.16 19.10 -33.68
C GLN A 240 -15.66 18.78 -33.65
N GLY A 241 -16.17 18.40 -32.48
CA GLY A 241 -17.59 18.23 -32.25
C GLY A 241 -18.27 19.40 -31.56
N GLN A 242 -19.55 19.20 -31.21
CA GLN A 242 -20.35 20.20 -30.51
C GLN A 242 -19.89 20.37 -29.06
N ALA A 243 -19.65 21.61 -28.64
CA ALA A 243 -19.32 21.92 -27.26
C ALA A 243 -20.53 21.69 -26.33
N VAL A 244 -20.27 21.15 -25.14
CA VAL A 244 -21.29 20.87 -24.11
C VAL A 244 -20.84 21.43 -22.78
N ALA A 245 -21.74 22.13 -22.08
CA ALA A 245 -21.48 22.74 -20.79
C ALA A 245 -22.00 21.89 -19.62
N ALA A 246 -21.35 22.00 -18.47
CA ALA A 246 -21.88 21.55 -17.17
C ALA A 246 -21.64 22.63 -16.12
N GLU A 247 -22.56 22.71 -15.16
CA GLU A 247 -22.57 23.72 -14.10
C GLU A 247 -22.61 23.03 -12.73
N ALA A 248 -21.91 23.60 -11.75
CA ALA A 248 -22.06 23.22 -10.36
C ALA A 248 -23.43 23.69 -9.84
N SER A 249 -24.09 22.88 -8.99
CA SER A 249 -25.40 23.21 -8.45
C SER A 249 -25.35 24.17 -7.26
N GLN A 250 -24.18 24.33 -6.64
CA GLN A 250 -23.93 25.26 -5.53
C GLN A 250 -22.73 26.16 -5.82
N PRO A 251 -22.69 27.38 -5.26
CA PRO A 251 -21.53 28.24 -5.41
C PRO A 251 -20.29 27.66 -4.72
N VAL A 252 -19.11 28.09 -5.20
CA VAL A 252 -17.84 27.83 -4.53
C VAL A 252 -17.95 28.32 -3.08
N SER A 253 -17.61 27.44 -2.15
CA SER A 253 -17.62 27.72 -0.72
C SER A 253 -16.31 27.31 -0.07
N ARG A 254 -16.10 27.70 1.18
CA ARG A 254 -14.97 27.17 1.96
C ARG A 254 -15.31 25.78 2.51
N ALA A 255 -14.30 24.92 2.57
CA ALA A 255 -14.41 23.67 3.30
C ALA A 255 -14.69 23.96 4.79
N PRO A 256 -15.54 23.16 5.46
CA PRO A 256 -15.82 23.34 6.87
C PRO A 256 -14.60 23.01 7.74
N GLY A 257 -14.49 23.71 8.88
CA GLY A 257 -13.45 23.49 9.88
C GLY A 257 -12.02 23.77 9.38
N THR A 258 -11.04 23.40 10.21
CA THR A 258 -9.62 23.42 9.83
C THR A 258 -9.23 22.14 9.12
N LYS A 259 -8.21 22.18 8.25
CA LYS A 259 -7.63 20.98 7.64
C LYS A 259 -7.05 20.09 8.74
N PRO A 260 -7.60 18.90 9.04
CA PRO A 260 -7.20 18.12 10.21
C PRO A 260 -5.78 17.57 10.09
N PHE A 261 -5.34 17.30 8.86
CA PHE A 261 -3.97 16.88 8.56
C PHE A 261 -2.94 18.03 8.64
N ARG A 262 -3.32 19.29 8.93
CA ARG A 262 -2.36 20.41 8.89
C ARG A 262 -1.18 20.24 9.84
N GLY A 263 -1.43 19.82 11.08
CA GLY A 263 -0.35 19.53 12.04
C GLY A 263 0.54 18.39 11.57
N ARG A 264 -0.03 17.38 10.90
CA ARG A 264 0.70 16.25 10.31
C ARG A 264 1.51 16.66 9.07
N ALA A 265 0.96 17.57 8.27
CA ALA A 265 1.60 18.17 7.10
C ALA A 265 2.84 18.98 7.46
N ASP A 266 2.92 19.51 8.70
CA ASP A 266 4.12 20.21 9.18
C ASP A 266 5.36 19.29 9.27
N HIS A 267 5.16 17.99 9.51
CA HIS A 267 6.22 16.98 9.50
C HIS A 267 6.64 16.55 8.08
N THR A 268 5.90 17.01 7.07
CA THR A 268 6.00 16.53 5.69
C THR A 268 6.06 17.67 4.66
N ARG A 269 6.41 18.89 5.11
CA ARG A 269 6.46 20.12 4.29
C ARG A 269 7.31 20.00 3.02
N ALA A 270 8.35 19.18 3.07
CA ALA A 270 9.22 18.87 1.94
C ALA A 270 9.28 17.37 1.72
N ARG A 271 9.65 16.98 0.49
CA ARG A 271 9.98 15.60 0.14
C ARG A 271 11.24 15.15 0.88
N VAL A 272 11.30 13.87 1.24
CA VAL A 272 12.53 13.28 1.79
C VAL A 272 13.59 13.15 0.69
N PRO A 273 14.87 13.41 0.97
CA PRO A 273 15.93 13.24 0.00
C PRO A 273 16.18 11.76 -0.30
N ALA A 274 16.45 11.41 -1.56
CA ALA A 274 16.91 10.06 -1.90
C ALA A 274 18.22 9.75 -1.13
N PRO A 275 18.42 8.50 -0.66
CA PRO A 275 17.63 7.30 -0.95
C PRO A 275 16.43 7.06 -0.01
N ALA A 276 16.13 7.97 0.91
CA ALA A 276 14.95 7.84 1.77
C ALA A 276 13.65 7.94 0.95
N VAL A 277 12.61 7.26 1.41
CA VAL A 277 11.29 7.17 0.78
C VAL A 277 10.22 7.50 1.81
N ARG A 278 9.28 8.38 1.45
CA ARG A 278 8.06 8.62 2.23
C ARG A 278 6.92 7.75 1.71
N VAL A 279 6.35 6.95 2.59
CA VAL A 279 5.27 6.00 2.29
C VAL A 279 4.01 6.40 3.04
N VAL A 280 2.87 6.37 2.36
CA VAL A 280 1.54 6.56 2.95
C VAL A 280 0.70 5.31 2.70
N THR A 281 -0.02 4.82 3.72
CA THR A 281 -1.14 3.90 3.53
C THR A 281 -2.44 4.51 4.05
N TYR A 282 -3.54 4.35 3.33
CA TYR A 282 -4.81 4.98 3.69
C TYR A 282 -6.02 4.22 3.13
N ASN A 283 -6.85 3.65 4.01
CA ASN A 283 -8.20 3.26 3.64
C ASN A 283 -9.05 4.53 3.47
N ILE A 284 -9.53 4.79 2.25
CA ILE A 284 -10.19 6.06 1.92
C ILE A 284 -11.72 6.00 2.00
N LEU A 285 -12.26 4.88 2.51
CA LEU A 285 -13.69 4.58 2.63
C LEU A 285 -14.42 4.61 1.28
N ALA A 286 -14.83 3.45 0.76
CA ALA A 286 -15.44 3.37 -0.56
C ALA A 286 -16.81 4.07 -0.58
N ASP A 287 -17.10 4.76 -1.68
CA ASP A 287 -18.35 5.48 -1.89
C ASP A 287 -19.57 4.57 -1.87
N GLN A 288 -19.43 3.33 -2.36
CA GLN A 288 -20.51 2.34 -2.27
C GLN A 288 -20.85 1.98 -0.82
N TYR A 289 -19.87 1.98 0.10
CA TYR A 289 -20.11 1.67 1.51
C TYR A 289 -20.66 2.90 2.24
N ALA A 290 -20.00 4.06 2.12
CA ALA A 290 -20.47 5.33 2.71
C ALA A 290 -21.86 5.75 2.20
N GLY A 291 -22.20 5.39 0.96
CA GLY A 291 -23.47 5.68 0.33
C GLY A 291 -24.61 4.72 0.68
N SER A 292 -24.32 3.60 1.36
CA SER A 292 -25.33 2.60 1.71
C SER A 292 -26.30 3.14 2.77
N ARG A 293 -27.53 2.60 2.77
CA ARG A 293 -28.54 2.96 3.77
C ARG A 293 -28.06 2.63 5.19
N TYR A 294 -27.45 1.46 5.35
CA TYR A 294 -26.92 1.01 6.63
C TYR A 294 -25.80 1.94 7.13
N ALA A 295 -24.88 2.35 6.26
CA ALA A 295 -23.83 3.28 6.65
C ALA A 295 -24.40 4.62 7.15
N ARG A 296 -25.40 5.18 6.46
CA ARG A 296 -26.00 6.47 6.86
C ARG A 296 -26.89 6.40 8.10
N GLU A 297 -27.63 5.30 8.28
CA GLU A 297 -28.59 5.14 9.37
C GLU A 297 -27.97 4.50 10.63
N VAL A 298 -26.84 3.80 10.50
CA VAL A 298 -26.26 2.98 11.58
C VAL A 298 -24.78 3.28 11.82
N LEU A 299 -23.90 3.08 10.83
CA LEU A 299 -22.44 3.21 11.05
C LEU A 299 -21.99 4.67 11.29
N PHE A 300 -22.59 5.59 10.54
CA PHE A 300 -22.21 7.00 10.46
C PHE A 300 -23.41 7.92 10.69
N ASP A 301 -24.36 7.50 11.55
CA ASP A 301 -25.56 8.29 11.91
C ASP A 301 -25.25 9.66 12.55
N TYR A 302 -24.00 9.86 13.00
CA TYR A 302 -23.46 11.14 13.49
C TYR A 302 -22.97 12.07 12.37
N CYS A 303 -22.63 11.54 11.19
CA CYS A 303 -22.04 12.31 10.11
C CYS A 303 -23.14 12.84 9.18
N ALA A 304 -23.15 14.15 8.93
CA ALA A 304 -24.12 14.74 8.02
C ALA A 304 -23.94 14.20 6.59
N GLU A 305 -25.06 13.97 5.88
CA GLU A 305 -25.03 13.40 4.51
C GLU A 305 -24.15 14.20 3.55
N ASP A 306 -24.11 15.53 3.69
CA ASP A 306 -23.26 16.43 2.92
C ASP A 306 -21.76 16.07 3.00
N TYR A 307 -21.32 15.47 4.11
CA TYR A 307 -19.93 15.09 4.35
C TYR A 307 -19.65 13.63 4.03
N LEU A 308 -20.69 12.80 3.88
CA LEU A 308 -20.61 11.46 3.31
C LEU A 308 -20.62 11.47 1.77
N ASP A 309 -20.98 12.60 1.15
CA ASP A 309 -21.00 12.76 -0.30
C ASP A 309 -19.63 12.43 -0.94
N PRO A 310 -19.61 11.54 -1.96
CA PRO A 310 -18.39 11.15 -2.67
C PRO A 310 -17.55 12.32 -3.17
N PHE A 311 -18.18 13.35 -3.75
CA PHE A 311 -17.44 14.48 -4.30
C PHE A 311 -16.80 15.33 -3.22
N PHE A 312 -17.44 15.45 -2.06
CA PHE A 312 -16.86 16.11 -0.89
C PHE A 312 -15.65 15.35 -0.37
N ARG A 313 -15.81 14.04 -0.08
CA ARG A 313 -14.74 13.22 0.51
C ARG A 313 -13.53 13.09 -0.40
N ARG A 314 -13.73 12.82 -1.69
CA ARG A 314 -12.61 12.67 -2.66
C ARG A 314 -11.73 13.93 -2.72
N GLN A 315 -12.34 15.12 -2.75
CA GLN A 315 -11.59 16.39 -2.72
C GLN A 315 -10.74 16.51 -1.44
N ARG A 316 -11.29 16.12 -0.29
CA ARG A 316 -10.60 16.14 1.01
C ARG A 316 -9.46 15.12 1.07
N VAL A 317 -9.69 13.89 0.62
CA VAL A 317 -8.67 12.82 0.55
C VAL A 317 -7.50 13.26 -0.33
N LEU A 318 -7.77 13.78 -1.52
CA LEU A 318 -6.72 14.22 -2.45
C LEU A 318 -5.85 15.34 -1.86
N GLU A 319 -6.48 16.32 -1.21
CA GLU A 319 -5.76 17.42 -0.55
C GLU A 319 -4.87 16.91 0.59
N GLU A 320 -5.36 15.94 1.37
CA GLU A 320 -4.58 15.28 2.42
C GLU A 320 -3.37 14.53 1.84
N LEU A 321 -3.60 13.66 0.85
CA LEU A 321 -2.52 12.90 0.19
C LEU A 321 -1.45 13.81 -0.42
N ARG A 322 -1.86 14.92 -1.04
CA ARG A 322 -0.96 15.93 -1.59
C ARG A 322 -0.12 16.61 -0.50
N ALA A 323 -0.70 16.89 0.66
CA ALA A 323 -0.02 17.58 1.75
C ALA A 323 1.14 16.77 2.33
N TYR A 324 1.08 15.43 2.27
CA TYR A 324 2.14 14.56 2.80
C TYR A 324 3.41 14.52 1.95
N ASN A 325 3.40 15.04 0.71
CA ASN A 325 4.57 15.00 -0.18
C ASN A 325 5.20 13.60 -0.28
N ALA A 326 4.35 12.57 -0.32
CA ALA A 326 4.79 11.18 -0.36
C ALA A 326 5.48 10.82 -1.67
N ASP A 327 6.34 9.79 -1.60
CA ASP A 327 6.96 9.17 -2.77
C ASP A 327 6.16 7.95 -3.24
N VAL A 328 5.56 7.21 -2.29
CA VAL A 328 4.67 6.07 -2.54
C VAL A 328 3.40 6.22 -1.69
N VAL A 329 2.24 5.98 -2.28
CA VAL A 329 0.93 5.99 -1.62
C VAL A 329 0.18 4.70 -1.94
N CYS A 330 -0.29 4.01 -0.91
CA CYS A 330 -1.09 2.79 -0.99
C CYS A 330 -2.50 3.09 -0.44
N CYS A 331 -3.52 3.07 -1.28
CA CYS A 331 -4.90 3.27 -0.86
C CYS A 331 -5.67 1.95 -0.91
N GLN A 332 -6.58 1.79 0.04
CA GLN A 332 -7.59 0.73 0.09
C GLN A 332 -8.98 1.36 -0.07
N GLU A 333 -9.97 0.56 -0.46
CA GLU A 333 -11.36 1.02 -0.65
C GLU A 333 -11.51 2.12 -1.71
N VAL A 334 -10.81 1.97 -2.82
CA VAL A 334 -10.92 2.88 -3.95
C VAL A 334 -11.96 2.33 -4.92
N ASP A 335 -13.11 3.00 -5.08
CA ASP A 335 -14.07 2.63 -6.14
C ASP A 335 -13.44 2.83 -7.52
N GLN A 336 -13.76 1.93 -8.46
CA GLN A 336 -13.25 2.03 -9.83
C GLN A 336 -13.55 3.39 -10.48
N GLY A 337 -14.78 3.88 -10.35
CA GLY A 337 -15.15 5.20 -10.89
C GLY A 337 -14.41 6.35 -10.20
N SER A 338 -14.14 6.24 -8.90
CA SER A 338 -13.35 7.23 -8.16
C SER A 338 -11.90 7.27 -8.63
N TYR A 339 -11.31 6.13 -8.96
CA TYR A 339 -9.98 6.05 -9.54
C TYR A 339 -9.96 6.62 -10.97
N ASP A 340 -10.80 6.10 -11.85
CA ASP A 340 -10.82 6.43 -13.28
C ASP A 340 -11.13 7.91 -13.52
N ASP A 341 -12.13 8.45 -12.81
CA ASP A 341 -12.64 9.79 -13.07
C ASP A 341 -11.97 10.89 -12.22
N PHE A 342 -11.23 10.53 -11.16
CA PHE A 342 -10.68 11.53 -10.23
C PHE A 342 -9.26 11.23 -9.73
N PHE A 343 -9.06 10.20 -8.91
CA PHE A 343 -7.77 9.99 -8.23
C PHE A 343 -6.63 9.71 -9.22
N GLY A 344 -6.82 8.82 -10.20
CA GLY A 344 -5.81 8.52 -11.22
C GLY A 344 -5.38 9.76 -12.00
N PRO A 345 -6.31 10.49 -12.66
CA PRO A 345 -5.98 11.72 -13.38
C PRO A 345 -5.35 12.82 -12.49
N MET A 346 -5.86 13.04 -11.28
CA MET A 346 -5.34 14.08 -10.38
C MET A 346 -3.96 13.75 -9.85
N MET A 347 -3.72 12.53 -9.39
CA MET A 347 -2.41 12.08 -8.93
C MET A 347 -1.39 12.11 -10.08
N SER A 348 -1.82 11.74 -11.30
CA SER A 348 -1.02 11.89 -12.51
C SER A 348 -0.61 13.33 -12.78
N ALA A 349 -1.54 14.28 -12.66
CA ALA A 349 -1.27 15.72 -12.78
C ALA A 349 -0.30 16.22 -11.68
N TYR A 350 -0.28 15.59 -10.52
CA TYR A 350 0.67 15.85 -9.44
C TYR A 350 2.00 15.10 -9.55
N GLY A 351 2.27 14.42 -10.67
CA GLY A 351 3.57 13.80 -10.96
C GLY A 351 3.71 12.35 -10.50
N PHE A 352 2.61 11.69 -10.16
CA PHE A 352 2.59 10.27 -9.83
C PHE A 352 2.25 9.41 -11.05
N GLU A 353 2.85 8.24 -11.15
CA GLU A 353 2.30 7.12 -11.92
C GLU A 353 1.52 6.21 -10.95
N SER A 354 0.61 5.39 -11.46
CA SER A 354 -0.29 4.61 -10.61
C SER A 354 -0.73 3.29 -11.21
N ARG A 355 -1.14 2.38 -10.34
CA ARG A 355 -1.82 1.12 -10.64
C ARG A 355 -3.07 1.01 -9.77
N PHE A 356 -4.15 0.48 -10.34
CA PHE A 356 -5.38 0.15 -9.62
C PHE A 356 -5.77 -1.29 -9.93
N ASP A 357 -6.18 -2.02 -8.91
CA ASP A 357 -6.67 -3.38 -9.03
C ASP A 357 -7.97 -3.53 -8.26
N LEU A 358 -8.98 -4.11 -8.90
CA LEU A 358 -10.21 -4.49 -8.22
C LEU A 358 -9.98 -5.72 -7.34
N LYS A 359 -10.71 -5.78 -6.21
CA LYS A 359 -10.90 -7.05 -5.50
C LYS A 359 -11.50 -8.10 -6.43
N ALA A 360 -11.33 -9.37 -6.08
CA ALA A 360 -11.82 -10.47 -6.91
C ALA A 360 -13.35 -10.57 -6.90
N GLY A 361 -13.92 -11.25 -7.90
CA GLY A 361 -15.37 -11.38 -8.04
C GLY A 361 -16.02 -10.11 -8.61
N SER A 362 -17.22 -9.78 -8.12
CA SER A 362 -18.06 -8.66 -8.60
C SER A 362 -17.93 -7.38 -7.78
N VAL A 363 -16.93 -7.29 -6.91
CA VAL A 363 -16.68 -6.12 -6.05
C VAL A 363 -16.21 -4.95 -6.91
N ARG A 364 -16.75 -3.76 -6.66
CA ARG A 364 -16.51 -2.55 -7.48
C ARG A 364 -15.51 -1.55 -6.88
N GLU A 365 -14.83 -1.96 -5.82
CA GLU A 365 -13.69 -1.26 -5.19
C GLU A 365 -12.47 -2.16 -5.11
N GLY A 366 -11.33 -1.57 -4.79
CA GLY A 366 -10.08 -2.29 -4.53
C GLY A 366 -8.95 -1.38 -4.11
N GLU A 367 -7.73 -1.75 -4.51
CA GLU A 367 -6.48 -1.16 -4.08
C GLU A 367 -5.87 -0.28 -5.18
N ALA A 368 -5.43 0.93 -4.82
CA ALA A 368 -4.66 1.81 -5.69
C ALA A 368 -3.28 2.09 -5.12
N MET A 369 -2.26 2.05 -5.96
CA MET A 369 -0.90 2.44 -5.61
C MET A 369 -0.43 3.57 -6.51
N PHE A 370 0.18 4.59 -5.91
CA PHE A 370 0.74 5.76 -6.62
C PHE A 370 2.22 5.91 -6.26
N TRP A 371 3.08 6.18 -7.24
CA TRP A 371 4.51 6.45 -7.01
C TRP A 371 5.01 7.64 -7.83
N ARG A 372 5.94 8.41 -7.27
CA ARG A 372 6.54 9.59 -7.93
C ARG A 372 7.37 9.20 -9.16
N ARG A 373 7.02 9.73 -10.34
CA ARG A 373 7.73 9.44 -11.61
C ARG A 373 9.18 9.89 -11.61
N ASP A 374 9.50 10.95 -10.87
CA ASP A 374 10.86 11.49 -10.74
C ASP A 374 11.70 10.77 -9.68
N ARG A 375 11.11 9.77 -9.00
CA ARG A 375 11.77 8.97 -7.96
C ARG A 375 11.85 7.50 -8.33
N TYR A 376 10.80 6.98 -8.95
CA TYR A 376 10.66 5.57 -9.25
C TYR A 376 10.03 5.34 -10.62
N ARG A 377 10.43 4.23 -11.25
CA ARG A 377 9.77 3.65 -12.42
C ARG A 377 9.30 2.25 -12.05
N ALA A 378 8.05 1.92 -12.37
CA ALA A 378 7.59 0.53 -12.27
C ALA A 378 8.31 -0.34 -13.31
N VAL A 379 8.85 -1.47 -12.86
CA VAL A 379 9.45 -2.48 -13.73
C VAL A 379 8.51 -3.64 -13.98
N ASP A 380 7.75 -4.01 -12.95
CA ASP A 380 6.89 -5.18 -12.99
C ASP A 380 5.82 -5.07 -11.89
N ASN A 381 4.74 -5.82 -12.03
CA ASN A 381 3.58 -5.68 -11.16
C ASN A 381 2.67 -6.91 -11.22
N TRP A 382 2.09 -7.27 -10.06
CA TRP A 382 1.28 -8.48 -9.89
C TRP A 382 0.02 -8.19 -9.08
N ARG A 383 -0.99 -9.03 -9.34
CA ARG A 383 -2.22 -9.11 -8.57
C ARG A 383 -2.47 -10.57 -8.24
N PHE A 384 -2.59 -10.90 -6.96
CA PHE A 384 -2.96 -12.24 -6.50
C PHE A 384 -4.25 -12.17 -5.72
N ALA A 385 -5.24 -12.98 -6.11
CA ALA A 385 -6.46 -13.13 -5.31
C ALA A 385 -6.40 -14.44 -4.54
N MET A 386 -6.75 -14.39 -3.25
CA MET A 386 -6.66 -15.57 -2.39
C MET A 386 -7.52 -16.73 -2.90
N LYS A 387 -8.76 -16.44 -3.30
CA LYS A 387 -9.71 -17.44 -3.80
C LYS A 387 -9.20 -18.20 -5.03
N ASP A 388 -8.47 -17.53 -5.92
CA ASP A 388 -7.94 -18.12 -7.15
C ASP A 388 -6.78 -19.08 -6.84
N MET A 389 -6.11 -18.94 -5.69
CA MET A 389 -5.01 -19.81 -5.27
C MET A 389 -5.48 -21.08 -4.54
N VAL A 390 -6.73 -21.09 -4.04
CA VAL A 390 -7.34 -22.29 -3.43
C VAL A 390 -7.64 -23.31 -4.52
N GLU A 391 -8.24 -22.85 -5.62
CA GLU A 391 -8.55 -23.65 -6.80
C GLU A 391 -8.06 -22.93 -8.05
N PRO A 392 -6.78 -23.12 -8.42
CA PRO A 392 -6.21 -22.50 -9.61
C PRO A 392 -6.94 -22.96 -10.88
N GLU A 393 -7.24 -22.03 -11.78
CA GLU A 393 -7.96 -22.31 -13.03
C GLU A 393 -7.18 -23.26 -13.96
N ASP A 394 -5.85 -23.21 -13.90
CA ASP A 394 -4.95 -24.08 -14.65
C ASP A 394 -3.72 -24.50 -13.81
N ALA A 395 -2.95 -25.46 -14.32
CA ALA A 395 -1.79 -26.02 -13.62
C ALA A 395 -0.59 -25.05 -13.52
N GLU A 396 -0.62 -23.94 -14.25
CA GLU A 396 0.42 -22.92 -14.28
C GLU A 396 0.15 -21.78 -13.29
N ALA A 397 -1.10 -21.53 -12.92
CA ALA A 397 -1.46 -20.51 -11.93
C ALA A 397 -0.86 -20.77 -10.52
N PRO A 398 -0.54 -19.71 -9.75
CA PRO A 398 -0.11 -19.84 -8.36
C PRO A 398 -1.16 -20.57 -7.52
N SER A 399 -0.73 -21.50 -6.67
CA SER A 399 -1.62 -22.23 -5.76
C SER A 399 -1.06 -22.27 -4.35
N LEU A 400 -1.95 -22.34 -3.36
CA LEU A 400 -1.55 -22.45 -1.96
C LEU A 400 -0.69 -23.69 -1.71
N ALA A 401 -1.03 -24.82 -2.35
CA ALA A 401 -0.28 -26.06 -2.22
C ALA A 401 1.14 -26.00 -2.78
N ALA A 402 1.41 -25.08 -3.72
CA ALA A 402 2.72 -24.94 -4.36
C ALA A 402 3.64 -23.93 -3.64
N LEU A 403 3.17 -23.29 -2.55
CA LEU A 403 3.96 -22.39 -1.72
C LEU A 403 5.16 -23.14 -1.08
N PRO A 404 6.42 -22.73 -1.34
CA PRO A 404 7.62 -23.40 -0.82
C PRO A 404 7.73 -23.56 0.70
N VAL A 405 7.19 -22.62 1.48
CA VAL A 405 7.29 -22.57 2.94
C VAL A 405 6.03 -23.14 3.57
N ASN A 406 4.86 -22.59 3.25
CA ASN A 406 3.62 -22.93 3.95
C ASN A 406 2.73 -23.95 3.21
N GLY A 407 3.05 -24.31 1.97
CA GLY A 407 2.10 -25.02 1.11
C GLY A 407 1.67 -26.40 1.63
N ALA A 408 2.60 -27.15 2.23
CA ALA A 408 2.29 -28.44 2.83
C ALA A 408 1.38 -28.31 4.07
N ALA A 409 1.67 -27.34 4.95
CA ALA A 409 0.90 -27.10 6.17
C ALA A 409 -0.51 -26.58 5.85
N ILE A 410 -0.63 -25.64 4.92
CA ILE A 410 -1.92 -25.12 4.45
C ILE A 410 -2.72 -26.24 3.78
N SER A 411 -2.10 -27.05 2.91
CA SER A 411 -2.81 -28.14 2.23
C SER A 411 -3.35 -29.20 3.19
N ALA A 412 -2.58 -29.55 4.23
CA ALA A 412 -3.05 -30.45 5.27
C ALA A 412 -4.25 -29.87 6.02
N ALA A 413 -4.17 -28.59 6.42
CA ALA A 413 -5.27 -27.92 7.09
C ALA A 413 -6.53 -27.80 6.22
N LEU A 414 -6.40 -27.52 4.92
CA LEU A 414 -7.53 -27.45 4.00
C LEU A 414 -8.21 -28.82 3.81
N ALA A 415 -7.45 -29.92 3.91
CA ALA A 415 -8.02 -31.28 3.88
C ALA A 415 -8.78 -31.63 5.16
N GLU A 416 -8.33 -31.11 6.31
CA GLU A 416 -8.95 -31.36 7.63
C GLU A 416 -10.10 -30.39 7.97
N HIS A 417 -10.12 -29.21 7.35
CA HIS A 417 -11.09 -28.13 7.62
C HIS A 417 -11.83 -27.66 6.35
N PRO A 418 -12.90 -28.37 5.92
CA PRO A 418 -13.69 -27.99 4.74
C PRO A 418 -14.34 -26.60 4.83
N HIS A 419 -14.63 -26.12 6.05
CA HIS A 419 -15.17 -24.78 6.28
C HIS A 419 -14.16 -23.69 5.87
N LEU A 420 -12.87 -23.88 6.19
CA LEU A 420 -11.80 -22.96 5.78
C LEU A 420 -11.69 -22.87 4.25
N VAL A 421 -11.79 -24.01 3.54
CA VAL A 421 -11.83 -24.03 2.07
C VAL A 421 -13.00 -23.20 1.54
N THR A 422 -14.19 -23.37 2.13
CA THR A 422 -15.40 -22.64 1.73
C THR A 422 -15.24 -21.14 1.91
N VAL A 423 -14.68 -20.71 3.05
CA VAL A 423 -14.41 -19.30 3.33
C VAL A 423 -13.37 -18.74 2.35
N LEU A 424 -12.23 -19.42 2.17
CA LEU A 424 -11.14 -18.94 1.31
C LEU A 424 -11.53 -18.83 -0.18
N LYS A 425 -12.51 -19.61 -0.65
CA LYS A 425 -13.07 -19.48 -2.01
C LYS A 425 -13.98 -18.27 -2.20
N LYS A 426 -14.55 -17.75 -1.11
CA LYS A 426 -15.55 -16.67 -1.13
C LYS A 426 -14.94 -15.31 -0.85
N VAL A 427 -13.91 -15.25 -0.01
CA VAL A 427 -13.17 -14.00 0.24
C VAL A 427 -12.59 -13.45 -1.06
N THR A 428 -12.68 -12.13 -1.23
CA THR A 428 -12.35 -11.42 -2.47
C THR A 428 -11.04 -10.65 -2.40
N GLN A 429 -10.37 -10.74 -1.26
CA GLN A 429 -9.16 -10.01 -0.93
C GLN A 429 -8.01 -10.33 -1.89
N ILE A 430 -7.26 -9.29 -2.24
CA ILE A 430 -6.12 -9.37 -3.15
C ILE A 430 -4.85 -8.83 -2.52
N LEU A 431 -3.72 -9.26 -3.07
CA LEU A 431 -2.42 -8.63 -2.92
C LEU A 431 -2.08 -7.90 -4.21
N GLN A 432 -1.97 -6.58 -4.13
CA GLN A 432 -1.38 -5.75 -5.18
C GLN A 432 0.12 -5.59 -4.91
N LEU A 433 0.96 -5.92 -5.87
CA LEU A 433 2.42 -5.90 -5.74
C LEU A 433 3.05 -5.13 -6.89
N VAL A 434 3.91 -4.15 -6.61
CA VAL A 434 4.61 -3.36 -7.64
C VAL A 434 6.10 -3.31 -7.33
N LEU A 435 6.93 -3.65 -8.32
CA LEU A 435 8.38 -3.52 -8.28
C LEU A 435 8.78 -2.16 -8.86
N LEU A 436 9.37 -1.32 -8.02
CA LEU A 436 9.79 0.05 -8.31
C LEU A 436 11.32 0.16 -8.33
N GLU A 437 11.87 0.54 -9.46
CA GLU A 437 13.29 0.87 -9.59
C GLU A 437 13.52 2.37 -9.35
N PRO A 438 14.55 2.76 -8.56
CA PRO A 438 14.86 4.17 -8.34
C PRO A 438 15.30 4.84 -9.65
N VAL A 439 14.85 6.06 -9.88
CA VAL A 439 15.24 6.89 -11.04
C VAL A 439 16.35 7.84 -10.60
N ALA A 440 17.49 7.79 -11.28
CA ALA A 440 18.57 8.77 -11.09
C ALA A 440 18.18 10.11 -11.75
N PRO A 441 18.42 11.26 -11.10
CA PRO A 441 18.20 12.57 -11.72
C PRO A 441 19.03 12.77 -13.00
N ASP A 442 20.26 12.24 -13.06
CA ASP A 442 21.24 12.54 -14.13
C ASP A 442 22.11 11.33 -14.56
N GLY A 443 21.63 10.09 -14.38
CA GLY A 443 22.38 8.88 -14.77
C GLY A 443 23.60 8.52 -13.88
N ALA A 444 23.87 9.28 -12.81
CA ALA A 444 24.69 8.82 -11.70
C ALA A 444 23.87 7.82 -10.85
N GLY A 445 24.50 6.73 -10.38
CA GLY A 445 23.83 5.56 -9.79
C GLY A 445 22.60 5.89 -8.94
N ALA A 446 21.46 5.28 -9.29
CA ALA A 446 20.18 5.53 -8.66
C ALA A 446 20.27 5.26 -7.14
N GLY A 447 19.87 6.24 -6.33
CA GLY A 447 20.00 6.16 -4.87
C GLY A 447 19.03 5.13 -4.28
N GLY A 448 19.56 4.12 -3.58
CA GLY A 448 18.80 3.12 -2.83
C GLY A 448 18.59 1.77 -3.54
N PRO A 449 18.10 0.74 -2.84
CA PRO A 449 17.66 -0.51 -3.47
C PRO A 449 16.33 -0.31 -4.21
N PRO A 450 15.99 -1.20 -5.17
CA PRO A 450 14.62 -1.29 -5.67
C PRO A 450 13.62 -1.51 -4.53
N LEU A 451 12.39 -1.04 -4.68
CA LEU A 451 11.32 -1.27 -3.72
C LEU A 451 10.35 -2.30 -4.29
N LEU A 452 9.99 -3.30 -3.51
CA LEU A 452 8.86 -4.18 -3.81
C LEU A 452 7.74 -3.80 -2.85
N VAL A 453 6.74 -3.08 -3.35
CA VAL A 453 5.66 -2.53 -2.53
C VAL A 453 4.44 -3.42 -2.66
N ALA A 454 3.98 -3.95 -1.53
CA ALA A 454 2.74 -4.69 -1.38
C ALA A 454 1.66 -3.77 -0.79
N ASN A 455 0.44 -3.88 -1.32
CA ASN A 455 -0.77 -3.24 -0.82
C ASN A 455 -1.90 -4.28 -0.72
N THR A 456 -2.65 -4.26 0.37
CA THR A 456 -3.79 -5.16 0.58
C THR A 456 -4.85 -4.53 1.47
N HIS A 457 -6.07 -5.06 1.39
CA HIS A 457 -7.13 -4.85 2.37
C HIS A 457 -7.61 -6.24 2.81
N LEU A 458 -7.31 -6.67 4.05
CA LEU A 458 -7.64 -8.01 4.55
C LEU A 458 -9.11 -8.17 4.93
N PHE A 459 -9.52 -9.43 5.19
CA PHE A 459 -10.91 -9.76 5.48
C PHE A 459 -11.38 -9.19 6.83
N PHE A 460 -12.46 -8.41 6.79
CA PHE A 460 -12.93 -7.56 7.90
C PHE A 460 -13.57 -8.31 9.07
N HIS A 461 -14.09 -9.52 8.86
CA HIS A 461 -14.96 -10.16 9.85
C HIS A 461 -14.22 -10.38 11.20
N PRO A 462 -14.78 -9.93 12.35
CA PRO A 462 -14.07 -9.95 13.63
C PRO A 462 -13.56 -11.35 14.06
N ARG A 463 -14.38 -12.39 13.84
CA ARG A 463 -14.05 -13.81 14.15
C ARG A 463 -13.09 -14.49 13.16
N ALA A 464 -12.62 -13.79 12.14
CA ALA A 464 -11.85 -14.37 11.04
C ALA A 464 -10.32 -14.15 11.16
N SER A 465 -9.79 -14.11 12.38
CA SER A 465 -8.34 -14.01 12.66
C SER A 465 -7.53 -15.07 11.91
N HIS A 466 -7.98 -16.33 11.96
CA HIS A 466 -7.38 -17.45 11.22
C HIS A 466 -7.29 -17.20 9.70
N VAL A 467 -8.32 -16.60 9.09
CA VAL A 467 -8.32 -16.27 7.65
C VAL A 467 -7.25 -15.21 7.35
N ARG A 468 -7.21 -14.14 8.14
CA ARG A 468 -6.21 -13.07 8.00
C ARG A 468 -4.79 -13.59 8.16
N THR A 469 -4.55 -14.47 9.14
CA THR A 469 -3.23 -15.07 9.38
C THR A 469 -2.76 -15.93 8.19
N VAL A 470 -3.65 -16.73 7.60
CA VAL A 470 -3.33 -17.48 6.38
C VAL A 470 -3.07 -16.54 5.19
N HIS A 471 -3.87 -15.49 5.01
CA HIS A 471 -3.66 -14.48 3.97
C HIS A 471 -2.27 -13.86 4.07
N VAL A 472 -1.89 -13.34 5.24
CA VAL A 472 -0.60 -12.66 5.42
C VAL A 472 0.57 -13.61 5.18
N ALA A 473 0.51 -14.84 5.70
CA ALA A 473 1.56 -15.84 5.47
C ALA A 473 1.78 -16.08 3.96
N THR A 474 0.69 -16.26 3.22
CA THR A 474 0.71 -16.45 1.76
C THR A 474 1.24 -15.21 1.04
N MET A 475 0.77 -14.02 1.40
CA MET A 475 1.14 -12.76 0.75
C MET A 475 2.62 -12.43 0.92
N VAL A 476 3.17 -12.57 2.13
CA VAL A 476 4.61 -12.34 2.39
C VAL A 476 5.46 -13.37 1.65
N GLU A 477 5.01 -14.63 1.60
CA GLU A 477 5.71 -15.67 0.86
C GLU A 477 5.78 -15.40 -0.64
N LEU A 478 4.66 -14.95 -1.25
CA LEU A 478 4.61 -14.51 -2.64
C LEU A 478 5.51 -13.31 -2.91
N ALA A 479 5.45 -12.28 -2.06
CA ALA A 479 6.28 -11.10 -2.23
C ALA A 479 7.78 -11.43 -2.11
N ASN A 480 8.17 -12.24 -1.13
CA ASN A 480 9.55 -12.70 -1.00
C ASN A 480 9.96 -13.60 -2.18
N ALA A 481 9.03 -14.39 -2.74
CA ALA A 481 9.33 -15.18 -3.92
C ALA A 481 9.75 -14.29 -5.11
N VAL A 482 8.99 -13.23 -5.37
CA VAL A 482 9.32 -12.22 -6.38
C VAL A 482 10.68 -11.56 -6.09
N ALA A 483 10.93 -11.16 -4.84
CA ALA A 483 12.19 -10.53 -4.45
C ALA A 483 13.41 -11.46 -4.65
N ARG A 484 13.27 -12.75 -4.33
CA ARG A 484 14.34 -13.76 -4.52
C ARG A 484 14.63 -14.04 -5.98
N GLU A 485 13.60 -14.11 -6.83
CA GLU A 485 13.79 -14.34 -8.26
C GLU A 485 14.61 -13.22 -8.92
N ARG A 486 14.36 -11.97 -8.51
CA ARG A 486 15.14 -10.81 -8.95
C ARG A 486 16.59 -10.90 -8.50
N ALA A 487 16.82 -11.18 -7.21
CA ALA A 487 18.17 -11.36 -6.68
C ALA A 487 18.94 -12.50 -7.39
N ALA A 488 18.26 -13.59 -7.74
CA ALA A 488 18.86 -14.71 -8.46
C ALA A 488 19.32 -14.36 -9.90
N GLN A 489 18.81 -13.27 -10.48
CA GLN A 489 19.23 -12.75 -11.79
C GLN A 489 20.46 -11.82 -11.70
N GLY A 490 21.08 -11.70 -10.51
CA GLY A 490 22.22 -10.81 -10.28
C GLY A 490 21.84 -9.35 -10.02
N GLU A 491 20.54 -9.07 -9.86
CA GLU A 491 20.01 -7.74 -9.51
C GLU A 491 20.07 -7.52 -7.99
N ARG A 492 20.06 -6.25 -7.54
CA ARG A 492 19.96 -5.95 -6.11
C ARG A 492 18.62 -6.47 -5.58
N ARG A 493 18.63 -7.16 -4.43
CA ARG A 493 17.40 -7.60 -3.76
C ARG A 493 16.52 -6.38 -3.46
N PRO A 494 15.26 -6.35 -3.91
CA PRO A 494 14.35 -5.26 -3.57
C PRO A 494 14.06 -5.23 -2.07
N ALA A 495 13.92 -4.03 -1.50
CA ALA A 495 13.39 -3.84 -0.16
C ALA A 495 11.86 -4.04 -0.16
N LEU A 496 11.38 -4.96 0.67
CA LEU A 496 9.95 -5.26 0.78
C LEU A 496 9.27 -4.26 1.72
N LEU A 497 8.24 -3.60 1.22
CA LEU A 497 7.31 -2.78 1.98
C LEU A 497 5.91 -3.42 1.87
N PHE A 498 5.21 -3.58 2.98
CA PHE A 498 3.87 -4.18 3.01
C PHE A 498 2.89 -3.24 3.73
N CYS A 499 2.13 -2.53 2.92
CA CYS A 499 1.13 -1.56 3.33
C CYS A 499 -0.26 -2.19 3.27
N GLY A 500 -1.21 -1.66 4.05
CA GLY A 500 -2.59 -2.06 3.91
C GLY A 500 -3.45 -1.78 5.13
N ASP A 501 -4.74 -2.03 4.93
CA ASP A 501 -5.69 -2.26 6.00
C ASP A 501 -5.69 -3.77 6.31
N PHE A 502 -5.20 -4.13 7.48
CA PHE A 502 -5.07 -5.52 7.89
C PHE A 502 -6.33 -6.03 8.61
N ASN A 503 -7.30 -5.18 8.94
CA ASN A 503 -8.49 -5.54 9.72
C ASN A 503 -8.13 -6.38 10.97
N ALA A 504 -6.97 -6.08 11.57
CA ALA A 504 -6.43 -6.80 12.71
C ALA A 504 -5.84 -5.78 13.69
N ASP A 505 -6.48 -5.66 14.86
CA ASP A 505 -5.90 -4.92 15.98
C ASP A 505 -4.80 -5.76 16.63
N LEU A 506 -3.55 -5.39 16.34
CA LEU A 506 -2.38 -6.09 16.86
C LEU A 506 -2.02 -5.65 18.29
N ASN A 507 -2.67 -4.60 18.82
CA ASN A 507 -2.50 -4.13 20.18
C ASN A 507 -3.47 -4.81 21.17
N ASP A 508 -4.61 -5.31 20.69
CA ASP A 508 -5.64 -5.98 21.52
C ASP A 508 -5.55 -7.52 21.53
N GLY A 509 -4.34 -8.08 21.36
CA GLY A 509 -4.12 -9.50 21.58
C GLY A 509 -4.57 -10.45 20.46
N MET A 510 -4.37 -10.03 19.19
CA MET A 510 -4.33 -10.92 18.01
C MET A 510 -2.88 -11.33 17.70
N PRO A 511 -2.26 -12.23 18.49
CA PRO A 511 -0.82 -12.43 18.47
C PRO A 511 -0.33 -13.01 17.16
N ALA A 512 -1.12 -13.82 16.43
CA ALA A 512 -0.55 -14.68 15.39
C ALA A 512 0.13 -13.91 14.26
N LEU A 513 -0.55 -12.88 13.73
CA LEU A 513 -0.06 -12.12 12.59
C LEU A 513 1.16 -11.28 12.99
N CYS A 514 1.08 -10.59 14.14
CA CYS A 514 2.20 -9.82 14.68
C CYS A 514 3.41 -10.70 15.02
N GLU A 515 3.18 -11.78 15.77
CA GLU A 515 4.20 -12.78 16.14
C GLU A 515 4.84 -13.35 14.87
N MET A 516 4.04 -13.74 13.89
CA MET A 516 4.55 -14.30 12.63
C MET A 516 5.40 -13.28 11.88
N LEU A 517 4.93 -12.04 11.68
CA LEU A 517 5.69 -11.01 10.97
C LEU A 517 6.98 -10.63 11.71
N GLN A 518 6.95 -10.49 13.04
CA GLN A 518 8.12 -10.04 13.81
C GLN A 518 9.13 -11.15 14.10
N THR A 519 8.66 -12.36 14.43
CA THR A 519 9.52 -13.48 14.85
C THR A 519 9.87 -14.44 13.71
N GLY A 520 9.06 -14.45 12.65
CA GLY A 520 9.21 -15.29 11.46
C GLY A 520 8.29 -16.52 11.45
N SER A 521 7.57 -16.83 12.54
CA SER A 521 6.64 -17.96 12.57
C SER A 521 5.55 -17.81 13.62
N VAL A 522 4.51 -18.63 13.49
CA VAL A 522 3.46 -18.79 14.51
C VAL A 522 3.11 -20.28 14.65
N GLY A 523 2.86 -20.70 15.89
CA GLY A 523 2.53 -22.09 16.21
C GLY A 523 1.06 -22.46 15.97
N ALA A 524 0.81 -23.76 15.80
CA ALA A 524 -0.53 -24.35 15.69
C ALA A 524 -1.40 -24.18 16.95
N GLY A 525 -0.79 -23.87 18.11
CA GLY A 525 -1.52 -23.61 19.36
C GLY A 525 -1.94 -22.15 19.56
N CYS A 526 -1.76 -21.28 18.57
CA CYS A 526 -2.09 -19.87 18.67
C CYS A 526 -3.61 -19.64 18.81
N TRP A 527 -3.98 -18.59 19.55
CA TRP A 527 -5.37 -18.23 19.83
C TRP A 527 -6.17 -17.90 18.55
N ASP A 528 -5.52 -17.35 17.53
CA ASP A 528 -6.17 -16.96 16.27
C ASP A 528 -6.86 -18.12 15.55
N TRP A 529 -6.49 -19.36 15.87
CA TRP A 529 -7.07 -20.58 15.30
C TRP A 529 -8.40 -21.00 15.94
N LYS A 530 -8.85 -20.36 17.02
CA LYS A 530 -10.02 -20.77 17.83
C LYS A 530 -11.31 -20.97 17.02
N ASP A 531 -11.54 -20.12 16.03
CA ASP A 531 -12.77 -20.10 15.23
C ASP A 531 -12.62 -20.92 13.94
N MET A 532 -11.44 -21.46 13.62
CA MET A 532 -11.14 -22.10 12.33
C MET A 532 -12.05 -23.30 12.02
N ALA A 533 -12.45 -24.06 13.05
CA ALA A 533 -13.32 -25.22 12.89
C ALA A 533 -14.81 -24.86 12.74
N THR A 534 -15.22 -23.70 13.24
CA THR A 534 -16.64 -23.33 13.40
C THR A 534 -17.07 -22.14 12.55
N PHE A 535 -16.13 -21.34 12.05
CA PHE A 535 -16.42 -20.16 11.26
C PHE A 535 -16.94 -20.53 9.86
N SER A 536 -18.06 -19.92 9.47
CA SER A 536 -18.66 -20.06 8.14
C SER A 536 -19.01 -18.69 7.58
N TRP A 537 -18.94 -18.55 6.25
CA TRP A 537 -19.25 -17.31 5.54
C TRP A 537 -20.05 -17.59 4.27
N GLY A 538 -21.13 -16.83 4.03
CA GLY A 538 -21.91 -16.81 2.79
C GLY A 538 -22.98 -17.91 2.69
N GLY A 539 -23.81 -18.10 3.72
CA GLY A 539 -25.03 -18.92 3.64
C GLY A 539 -26.17 -18.20 2.91
N ASP A 540 -27.29 -18.89 2.65
CA ASP A 540 -28.49 -18.33 1.98
C ASP A 540 -29.11 -17.13 2.74
N ASP A 541 -28.76 -16.94 4.01
CA ASP A 541 -29.20 -15.81 4.86
C ASP A 541 -28.31 -14.56 4.71
N ASP A 542 -27.16 -14.66 4.03
CA ASP A 542 -26.16 -13.57 3.90
C ASP A 542 -26.32 -12.76 2.59
N GLU A 543 -27.29 -13.09 1.71
CA GLU A 543 -27.50 -12.38 0.43
C GLU A 543 -27.99 -10.92 0.60
N ASP A 544 -28.38 -10.52 1.82
CA ASP A 544 -28.82 -9.15 2.14
C ASP A 544 -27.72 -8.27 2.78
N ASP A 545 -26.50 -8.79 3.01
CA ASP A 545 -25.43 -8.07 3.72
C ASP A 545 -24.46 -7.32 2.78
N GLU A 546 -24.99 -6.71 1.71
CA GLU A 546 -24.27 -5.67 0.92
C GLU A 546 -24.00 -4.37 1.74
N GLY A 547 -24.26 -4.40 3.05
CA GLY A 547 -24.21 -3.25 3.94
C GLY A 547 -23.48 -3.49 5.23
N GLY A 548 -22.27 -4.07 5.22
CA GLY A 548 -21.24 -3.90 6.26
C GLY A 548 -21.70 -3.92 7.72
N GLY A 549 -22.71 -4.73 8.04
CA GLY A 549 -23.51 -4.54 9.25
C GLY A 549 -23.56 -5.78 10.10
N VAL A 550 -22.44 -6.12 10.74
CA VAL A 550 -22.44 -7.20 11.72
C VAL A 550 -23.14 -6.69 12.98
N ALA A 551 -24.39 -7.14 13.20
CA ALA A 551 -24.96 -7.10 14.53
C ALA A 551 -24.02 -7.86 15.45
N ALA A 552 -23.49 -7.19 16.48
CA ALA A 552 -22.71 -7.82 17.53
C ALA A 552 -23.59 -8.85 18.23
N GLU A 553 -23.56 -10.11 17.80
CA GLU A 553 -23.97 -11.21 18.66
C GLU A 553 -23.01 -11.17 19.86
N GLU A 554 -23.60 -10.94 21.03
CA GLU A 554 -22.90 -10.95 22.31
C GLU A 554 -21.97 -12.16 22.38
N ALA A 555 -20.74 -11.93 22.84
CA ALA A 555 -19.79 -12.98 23.17
C ALA A 555 -20.44 -13.92 24.19
N GLY A 556 -21.14 -14.95 23.69
CA GLY A 556 -21.63 -16.05 24.48
C GLY A 556 -20.44 -16.66 25.19
N SER A 557 -20.53 -16.78 26.50
CA SER A 557 -19.60 -17.54 27.34
C SER A 557 -19.64 -19.02 26.91
N GLY A 558 -18.98 -19.34 25.79
CA GLY A 558 -18.78 -20.69 25.30
C GLY A 558 -17.68 -21.35 26.11
N GLY A 559 -17.99 -22.51 26.68
CA GLY A 559 -17.05 -23.31 27.46
C GLY A 559 -15.81 -23.71 26.65
N GLU A 560 -14.81 -24.21 27.38
CA GLU A 560 -13.57 -24.80 26.87
C GLU A 560 -13.87 -26.03 25.98
N GLU A 561 -14.38 -25.82 24.76
CA GLU A 561 -14.24 -26.80 23.69
C GLU A 561 -12.84 -26.60 23.09
N SER A 562 -12.01 -27.64 23.17
CA SER A 562 -10.65 -27.61 22.66
C SER A 562 -10.67 -27.30 21.17
N ALA A 563 -10.20 -26.11 20.78
CA ALA A 563 -9.92 -25.79 19.38
C ALA A 563 -9.11 -26.95 18.78
N GLY A 564 -9.53 -27.46 17.62
CA GLY A 564 -8.73 -28.43 16.86
C GLY A 564 -7.32 -27.90 16.59
N PRO A 565 -6.36 -28.75 16.19
CA PRO A 565 -5.00 -28.29 15.94
C PRO A 565 -4.99 -27.18 14.88
N GLY A 566 -4.45 -26.01 15.22
CA GLY A 566 -4.29 -24.91 14.28
C GLY A 566 -3.17 -25.16 13.26
N ILE A 567 -2.80 -24.12 12.52
CA ILE A 567 -1.77 -24.23 11.47
C ILE A 567 -0.47 -23.61 11.98
N ALA A 568 0.63 -24.36 11.91
CA ALA A 568 1.97 -23.78 12.09
C ALA A 568 2.38 -23.10 10.78
N LEU A 569 2.59 -21.79 10.80
CA LEU A 569 2.94 -20.98 9.64
C LEU A 569 4.27 -20.26 9.86
N SER A 570 4.95 -19.92 8.77
CA SER A 570 6.21 -19.19 8.80
C SER A 570 6.30 -18.21 7.64
N VAL A 571 6.89 -17.04 7.88
CA VAL A 571 7.19 -16.07 6.84
C VAL A 571 8.68 -16.08 6.52
N PRO A 572 9.05 -16.04 5.23
CA PRO A 572 10.46 -16.11 4.82
C PRO A 572 11.23 -14.80 5.04
N VAL A 573 10.55 -13.72 5.47
CA VAL A 573 11.11 -12.41 5.75
C VAL A 573 10.43 -11.87 7.00
N ARG A 574 11.23 -11.53 8.02
CA ARG A 574 10.74 -10.81 9.20
C ARG A 574 10.47 -9.36 8.83
N MET A 575 9.44 -8.78 9.42
CA MET A 575 9.03 -7.40 9.16
C MET A 575 8.87 -6.64 10.46
N ARG A 576 9.09 -5.32 10.39
CA ARG A 576 8.87 -4.38 11.49
C ARG A 576 7.80 -3.36 11.10
N SER A 577 6.89 -3.06 12.02
CA SER A 577 5.90 -2.00 11.81
C SER A 577 6.58 -0.63 11.93
N ALA A 578 6.27 0.29 11.03
CA ALA A 578 6.82 1.64 11.04
C ALA A 578 6.45 2.44 12.30
N ASP A 579 5.37 2.10 13.00
CA ASP A 579 4.98 2.77 14.24
C ASP A 579 5.43 2.02 15.50
N ASP A 580 6.15 0.89 15.35
CA ASP A 580 6.46 -0.05 16.45
C ASP A 580 5.21 -0.53 17.21
N LEU A 581 4.04 -0.55 16.55
CA LEU A 581 2.73 -0.86 17.13
C LEU A 581 2.33 0.10 18.27
N ALA A 582 2.91 1.29 18.30
CA ALA A 582 2.62 2.27 19.35
C ALA A 582 1.34 3.08 19.09
N THR A 583 0.78 3.01 17.88
CA THR A 583 -0.40 3.79 17.51
C THR A 583 -1.66 3.21 18.16
N PRO A 584 -2.48 4.02 18.84
CA PRO A 584 -3.64 3.49 19.54
C PRO A 584 -4.83 3.22 18.61
N TRP A 585 -4.91 3.88 17.45
CA TRP A 585 -5.98 3.71 16.47
C TRP A 585 -5.54 4.20 15.08
N THR A 586 -6.10 3.57 14.06
CA THR A 586 -6.13 4.09 12.70
C THR A 586 -7.54 4.10 12.14
N ASN A 587 -8.45 3.24 12.63
CA ASN A 587 -9.90 3.36 12.44
C ASN A 587 -10.55 3.95 13.69
N TYR A 588 -11.48 4.90 13.52
CA TYR A 588 -12.17 5.54 14.65
C TYR A 588 -13.64 5.87 14.34
N THR A 589 -14.53 4.92 14.60
CA THR A 589 -15.99 5.09 14.50
C THR A 589 -16.64 5.12 15.88
N ARG A 590 -17.94 5.44 15.97
CA ARG A 590 -18.67 5.38 17.25
C ARG A 590 -18.70 3.97 17.86
N GLY A 591 -18.80 2.94 17.00
CA GLY A 591 -18.98 1.54 17.42
C GLY A 591 -17.68 0.77 17.62
N TYR A 592 -16.60 1.21 16.98
CA TYR A 592 -15.30 0.53 17.00
C TYR A 592 -14.16 1.52 16.80
N THR A 593 -13.07 1.31 17.55
CA THR A 593 -11.81 2.02 17.40
C THR A 593 -10.68 1.01 17.53
N GLY A 594 -9.71 1.04 16.62
CA GLY A 594 -8.59 0.08 16.66
C GLY A 594 -7.47 0.41 15.70
N LEU A 595 -6.31 -0.21 15.92
CA LEU A 595 -5.17 -0.12 15.02
C LEU A 595 -5.33 -1.16 13.90
N LEU A 596 -5.75 -0.74 12.71
CA LEU A 596 -6.01 -1.66 11.60
C LEU A 596 -5.03 -1.49 10.43
N ASP A 597 -4.41 -0.32 10.31
CA ASP A 597 -3.62 0.07 9.15
C ASP A 597 -2.13 0.10 9.48
N TYR A 598 -1.32 -0.50 8.62
CA TYR A 598 0.11 -0.70 8.89
C TYR A 598 0.99 -0.41 7.68
N ILE A 599 2.20 0.09 7.96
CA ILE A 599 3.34 0.06 7.03
C ILE A 599 4.37 -0.88 7.64
N TRP A 600 4.46 -2.09 7.12
CA TRP A 600 5.51 -3.04 7.47
C TRP A 600 6.69 -2.90 6.51
N TYR A 601 7.91 -3.03 7.02
CA TYR A 601 9.12 -3.00 6.20
C TYR A 601 10.10 -4.12 6.61
N ASP A 602 10.91 -4.58 5.66
CA ASP A 602 12.03 -5.50 5.93
C ASP A 602 13.17 -4.76 6.66
N PRO A 603 13.41 -5.03 7.96
CA PRO A 603 14.40 -4.32 8.74
C PRO A 603 15.85 -4.68 8.38
N SER A 604 16.07 -5.74 7.60
CA SER A 604 17.42 -6.13 7.16
C SER A 604 17.98 -5.19 6.08
N VAL A 605 17.11 -4.46 5.38
CA VAL A 605 17.46 -3.60 4.24
C VAL A 605 16.87 -2.19 4.31
N MET A 606 16.03 -1.90 5.29
CA MET A 606 15.44 -0.57 5.53
C MET A 606 15.40 -0.28 7.04
N ARG A 607 15.46 1.01 7.39
CA ARG A 607 15.19 1.52 8.74
C ARG A 607 14.21 2.67 8.71
N ARG A 608 13.49 2.88 9.81
CA ARG A 608 12.60 4.03 9.98
C ARG A 608 13.38 5.29 10.36
N LEU A 609 13.18 6.36 9.60
CA LEU A 609 13.61 7.72 9.95
C LEU A 609 12.58 8.45 10.81
N GLN A 610 11.31 8.37 10.40
CA GLN A 610 10.23 9.10 11.03
C GLN A 610 8.92 8.33 10.90
N TYR A 611 8.06 8.48 11.90
CA TYR A 611 6.64 8.15 11.82
C TYR A 611 5.84 9.41 12.15
N VAL A 612 4.84 9.75 11.33
CA VAL A 612 3.96 10.90 11.59
C VAL A 612 2.76 10.43 12.40
N SER A 613 2.75 10.79 13.68
CA SER A 613 1.69 10.42 14.62
C SER A 613 0.29 10.69 14.05
N VAL A 614 -0.64 9.78 14.38
CA VAL A 614 -2.07 9.96 14.10
C VAL A 614 -2.62 11.18 14.85
N PRO A 615 -3.74 11.77 14.39
CA PRO A 615 -4.39 12.86 15.10
C PRO A 615 -4.70 12.51 16.56
N PRO A 616 -4.58 13.48 17.49
CA PRO A 616 -5.06 13.32 18.86
C PRO A 616 -6.52 12.88 18.88
N GLU A 617 -6.89 12.04 19.85
CA GLU A 617 -8.26 11.53 20.00
C GLU A 617 -9.31 12.67 20.07
N ALA A 618 -8.93 13.80 20.70
CA ALA A 618 -9.78 14.97 20.83
C ALA A 618 -10.25 15.52 19.47
N ASP A 619 -9.41 15.43 18.44
CA ASP A 619 -9.76 15.89 17.09
C ASP A 619 -10.70 14.89 16.41
N LEU A 620 -10.49 13.59 16.61
CA LEU A 620 -11.32 12.52 16.02
C LEU A 620 -12.74 12.50 16.61
N LYS A 621 -12.88 12.76 17.92
CA LYS A 621 -14.18 12.77 18.61
C LYS A 621 -14.88 14.13 18.64
N ALA A 622 -14.30 15.15 18.01
CA ALA A 622 -14.86 16.50 18.00
C ALA A 622 -16.30 16.54 17.43
N GLU A 623 -16.58 15.68 16.45
CA GLU A 623 -17.90 15.46 15.85
C GLU A 623 -18.42 14.05 16.15
N THR A 624 -18.20 13.54 17.37
CA THR A 624 -18.50 12.17 17.82
C THR A 624 -17.46 11.13 17.39
N ALA A 625 -17.20 10.99 16.09
CA ALA A 625 -16.23 10.07 15.50
C ALA A 625 -15.93 10.48 14.05
N ILE A 626 -15.21 9.65 13.28
CA ILE A 626 -14.94 9.86 11.85
C ILE A 626 -15.63 8.79 10.98
N PRO A 627 -16.06 9.10 9.74
CA PRO A 627 -15.90 10.37 9.02
C PRO A 627 -16.70 11.52 9.63
N SER A 628 -16.29 12.75 9.32
CA SER A 628 -16.87 13.99 9.84
C SER A 628 -16.75 15.12 8.82
N SER A 629 -17.14 16.35 9.20
CA SER A 629 -16.96 17.50 8.32
C SER A 629 -15.49 17.76 7.93
N VAL A 630 -14.55 17.30 8.77
CA VAL A 630 -13.11 17.51 8.58
C VAL A 630 -12.36 16.26 8.13
N PHE A 631 -12.78 15.06 8.57
CA PHE A 631 -12.17 13.77 8.21
C PHE A 631 -12.98 13.03 7.14
N PRO A 632 -12.41 12.74 5.96
CA PRO A 632 -13.17 12.19 4.84
C PRO A 632 -13.25 10.65 4.80
N SER A 633 -12.68 9.97 5.79
CA SER A 633 -12.68 8.52 5.95
C SER A 633 -12.95 8.20 7.42
N ASP A 634 -13.41 6.98 7.71
CA ASP A 634 -13.40 6.39 9.05
C ASP A 634 -12.01 5.92 9.49
N HIS A 635 -11.05 5.93 8.57
CA HIS A 635 -9.64 5.69 8.84
C HIS A 635 -8.80 6.98 8.83
N VAL A 636 -7.59 6.88 9.38
CA VAL A 636 -6.54 7.89 9.38
C VAL A 636 -5.39 7.40 8.54
N ALA A 637 -4.90 8.22 7.61
CA ALA A 637 -3.71 7.90 6.83
C ALA A 637 -2.49 7.62 7.73
N VAL A 638 -1.76 6.54 7.49
CA VAL A 638 -0.51 6.22 8.17
C VAL A 638 0.66 6.69 7.30
N VAL A 639 1.63 7.40 7.89
CA VAL A 639 2.73 8.05 7.14
C VAL A 639 4.07 7.78 7.81
N ALA A 640 5.02 7.25 7.05
CA ALA A 640 6.37 6.96 7.53
C ALA A 640 7.45 7.33 6.51
N ASP A 641 8.59 7.77 7.02
CA ASP A 641 9.81 7.98 6.25
C ASP A 641 10.76 6.81 6.55
N LEU A 642 11.17 6.10 5.50
CA LEU A 642 12.06 4.95 5.58
C LEU A 642 13.31 5.21 4.74
N GLU A 643 14.45 4.64 5.12
CA GLU A 643 15.66 4.69 4.28
C GLU A 643 16.41 3.36 4.30
N PRO A 644 17.12 3.02 3.22
CA PRO A 644 18.11 1.95 3.31
C PRO A 644 19.22 2.36 4.28
N PRO A 645 19.81 1.41 5.03
CA PRO A 645 20.97 1.70 5.86
C PRO A 645 22.12 2.22 4.99
N ALA A 646 22.97 3.09 5.57
CA ALA A 646 24.07 3.75 4.85
C ALA A 646 25.02 2.75 4.16
N SER A 647 25.13 1.53 4.69
CA SER A 647 25.74 0.36 4.06
C SER A 647 25.24 -0.92 4.74
N LEU A 648 25.03 -1.99 3.98
CA LEU A 648 25.04 -3.35 4.54
C LEU A 648 26.44 -3.63 5.12
N PRO A 649 26.58 -4.49 6.13
CA PRO A 649 27.88 -4.73 6.73
C PRO A 649 28.81 -5.34 5.69
N LEU A 650 30.09 -5.03 5.79
CA LEU A 650 31.09 -5.79 5.06
C LEU A 650 31.09 -7.23 5.61
N VAL A 651 30.60 -8.18 4.81
CA VAL A 651 30.62 -9.61 5.16
C VAL A 651 31.97 -10.19 4.74
N VAL A 652 32.72 -10.68 5.72
CA VAL A 652 34.04 -11.32 5.55
C VAL A 652 34.00 -12.73 6.15
N GLY A 653 34.93 -13.59 5.77
CA GLY A 653 35.09 -14.89 6.41
C GLY A 653 35.54 -14.78 7.88
N ALA A 654 36.02 -15.87 8.46
CA ALA A 654 36.58 -15.91 9.83
C ALA A 654 38.09 -16.12 9.85
N ASP A 655 38.81 -15.35 9.04
CA ASP A 655 40.26 -15.45 8.85
C ASP A 655 41.04 -14.23 9.37
N ALA A 656 42.33 -14.14 9.01
CA ALA A 656 43.17 -13.03 9.42
C ALA A 656 42.73 -11.68 8.83
N GLU A 657 42.25 -11.66 7.59
CA GLU A 657 41.76 -10.43 6.93
C GLU A 657 40.49 -9.93 7.62
N ALA A 658 39.62 -10.86 8.04
CA ALA A 658 38.44 -10.53 8.83
C ALA A 658 38.80 -9.89 10.18
N ALA A 659 39.86 -10.35 10.84
CA ALA A 659 40.32 -9.74 12.09
C ALA A 659 40.84 -8.31 11.86
N ASP A 660 41.51 -8.04 10.74
CA ASP A 660 41.95 -6.69 10.35
C ASP A 660 40.75 -5.76 10.06
N ALA A 661 39.76 -6.25 9.31
CA ALA A 661 38.54 -5.50 9.00
C ALA A 661 37.74 -5.15 10.27
N ALA A 662 37.52 -6.14 11.15
CA ALA A 662 36.79 -5.95 12.40
C ALA A 662 37.52 -4.99 13.35
N ALA A 663 38.84 -5.15 13.54
CA ALA A 663 39.63 -4.24 14.37
C ALA A 663 39.58 -2.80 13.82
N SER A 664 39.73 -2.64 12.50
CA SER A 664 39.65 -1.33 11.85
C SER A 664 38.29 -0.68 12.02
N ALA A 665 37.19 -1.45 11.97
CA ALA A 665 35.84 -0.95 12.23
C ALA A 665 35.68 -0.49 13.68
N CYS A 666 36.11 -1.29 14.66
CA CYS A 666 36.05 -0.91 16.07
C CYS A 666 36.90 0.34 16.39
N ILE A 667 38.07 0.52 15.76
CA ILE A 667 38.90 1.72 15.91
C ILE A 667 38.17 2.99 15.43
N ARG A 668 37.26 2.86 14.47
CA ARG A 668 36.42 3.97 13.98
C ARG A 668 35.12 4.16 14.77
N GLY A 669 34.95 3.47 15.91
CA GLY A 669 33.72 3.51 16.72
C GLY A 669 32.58 2.66 16.15
N GLY A 670 32.88 1.72 15.25
CA GLY A 670 31.89 0.83 14.64
C GLY A 670 31.51 -0.38 15.51
N VAL A 671 30.37 -0.99 15.18
CA VAL A 671 29.88 -2.23 15.80
C VAL A 671 30.05 -3.39 14.83
N VAL A 672 30.61 -4.49 15.31
CA VAL A 672 30.89 -5.68 14.48
C VAL A 672 30.16 -6.91 15.03
N ALA A 673 29.81 -7.86 14.18
CA ALA A 673 29.37 -9.19 14.59
C ALA A 673 30.51 -10.19 14.39
N VAL A 674 30.82 -10.95 15.45
CA VAL A 674 31.93 -11.90 15.47
C VAL A 674 31.51 -13.27 16.02
N PRO A 675 32.04 -14.38 15.49
CA PRO A 675 31.88 -15.71 16.05
C PRO A 675 32.62 -15.82 17.39
N THR A 676 32.02 -16.53 18.35
CA THR A 676 32.72 -17.01 19.56
C THR A 676 32.64 -18.53 19.60
N ASP A 677 33.34 -19.16 20.54
CA ASP A 677 33.25 -20.60 20.83
C ASP A 677 31.89 -21.06 21.38
N THR A 678 30.93 -20.13 21.58
CA THR A 678 29.58 -20.47 22.05
C THR A 678 28.45 -19.95 21.17
N LEU A 679 28.55 -18.70 20.70
CA LEU A 679 27.47 -17.94 20.03
C LEU A 679 28.07 -16.87 19.11
N TYR A 680 27.29 -16.31 18.19
CA TYR A 680 27.64 -15.02 17.60
C TYR A 680 27.41 -13.88 18.57
N GLY A 681 28.32 -12.91 18.59
CA GLY A 681 28.25 -11.73 19.44
C GLY A 681 28.38 -10.42 18.68
N LEU A 682 27.66 -9.39 19.13
CA LEU A 682 27.94 -8.00 18.80
C LEU A 682 29.10 -7.53 19.65
N ALA A 683 30.07 -6.89 19.02
CA ALA A 683 31.26 -6.39 19.66
C ALA A 683 31.60 -4.96 19.21
N CYS A 684 32.16 -4.19 20.13
CA CYS A 684 32.77 -2.89 19.85
C CYS A 684 33.95 -2.67 20.81
N LEU A 685 34.70 -1.59 20.63
CA LEU A 685 35.80 -1.25 21.54
C LEU A 685 35.25 -0.92 22.94
N ALA A 686 35.71 -1.63 23.97
CA ALA A 686 35.15 -1.51 25.32
C ALA A 686 35.33 -0.13 25.98
N SER A 687 36.32 0.65 25.53
CA SER A 687 36.60 2.00 26.00
C SER A 687 35.83 3.10 25.24
N ASP A 688 35.10 2.75 24.18
CA ASP A 688 34.32 3.70 23.38
C ASP A 688 32.87 3.76 23.90
N ALA A 689 32.54 4.87 24.58
CA ALA A 689 31.22 5.08 25.18
C ALA A 689 30.08 5.11 24.15
N GLU A 690 30.30 5.73 22.97
CA GLU A 690 29.26 5.85 21.94
C GLU A 690 29.03 4.51 21.25
N ALA A 691 30.10 3.77 20.93
CA ALA A 691 29.97 2.44 20.34
C ALA A 691 29.26 1.46 21.29
N VAL A 692 29.52 1.56 22.60
CA VAL A 692 28.82 0.77 23.62
C VAL A 692 27.33 1.13 23.69
N ARG A 693 26.96 2.42 23.67
CA ARG A 693 25.54 2.85 23.62
C ARG A 693 24.85 2.29 22.39
N ARG A 694 25.51 2.33 21.24
CA ARG A 694 25.00 1.75 19.99
C ARG A 694 24.73 0.25 20.13
N ILE A 695 25.57 -0.54 20.82
CA ILE A 695 25.24 -1.95 21.11
C ILE A 695 23.94 -2.09 21.92
N TYR A 696 23.69 -1.24 22.93
CA TYR A 696 22.44 -1.28 23.71
C TYR A 696 21.23 -0.92 22.85
N GLU A 697 21.35 0.10 21.99
CA GLU A 697 20.31 0.53 21.06
C GLU A 697 19.97 -0.57 20.04
N ILE A 698 20.99 -1.15 19.39
CA ILE A 698 20.82 -2.26 18.43
C ILE A 698 20.12 -3.44 19.09
N LYS A 699 20.48 -3.78 20.34
CA LYS A 699 19.90 -4.92 21.06
C LYS A 699 18.49 -4.65 21.58
N GLY A 700 18.04 -3.38 21.62
CA GLY A 700 16.79 -2.99 22.27
C GLY A 700 16.77 -3.30 23.77
N ARG A 701 17.91 -3.14 24.45
CA ARG A 701 18.08 -3.51 25.87
C ARG A 701 18.08 -2.26 26.77
N SER A 702 17.43 -2.33 27.92
CA SER A 702 17.59 -1.31 28.97
C SER A 702 19.03 -1.28 29.49
N PHE A 703 19.51 -0.09 29.88
CA PHE A 703 20.83 0.13 30.49
C PHE A 703 21.00 -0.51 31.90
N SER A 704 20.19 -1.51 32.26
CA SER A 704 20.17 -2.12 33.60
C SER A 704 21.08 -3.33 33.74
N SER A 705 21.82 -3.72 32.71
CA SER A 705 22.66 -4.92 32.74
C SER A 705 24.00 -4.71 32.05
N PRO A 706 25.13 -4.86 32.77
CA PRO A 706 26.48 -4.67 32.22
C PRO A 706 26.80 -5.61 31.05
N LEU A 707 27.77 -5.20 30.21
CA LEU A 707 28.34 -6.02 29.15
C LEU A 707 29.58 -6.78 29.67
N ALA A 708 29.82 -7.97 29.13
CA ALA A 708 31.09 -8.65 29.32
C ALA A 708 32.13 -8.06 28.37
N ILE A 709 33.41 -8.14 28.76
CA ILE A 709 34.53 -7.80 27.90
C ILE A 709 35.28 -9.07 27.45
N CYS A 710 35.74 -9.06 26.21
CA CYS A 710 36.64 -10.07 25.66
C CYS A 710 38.05 -9.49 25.55
N VAL A 711 39.04 -10.26 26.02
CA VAL A 711 40.46 -9.95 25.91
C VAL A 711 41.19 -11.02 25.10
N ALA A 712 42.44 -10.76 24.68
CA ALA A 712 43.16 -11.66 23.79
C ALA A 712 43.63 -12.93 24.52
N GLU A 713 44.13 -12.78 25.75
CA GLU A 713 44.75 -13.83 26.54
C GLU A 713 44.33 -13.74 28.01
N ALA A 714 44.39 -14.85 28.74
CA ALA A 714 43.97 -14.90 30.14
C ALA A 714 44.75 -13.89 31.01
N ALA A 715 46.04 -13.69 30.69
CA ALA A 715 46.91 -12.73 31.35
C ALA A 715 46.42 -11.28 31.22
N ASP A 716 45.65 -10.93 30.17
CA ASP A 716 45.13 -9.57 29.98
C ASP A 716 44.00 -9.24 30.97
N ALA A 717 43.36 -10.24 31.58
CA ALA A 717 42.26 -10.03 32.52
C ALA A 717 42.66 -9.18 33.72
N VAL A 718 43.93 -9.26 34.15
CA VAL A 718 44.46 -8.53 35.31
C VAL A 718 44.51 -7.01 35.09
N ALA A 719 44.40 -6.54 33.85
CA ALA A 719 44.30 -5.11 33.54
C ALA A 719 42.91 -4.53 33.82
N TYR A 720 41.90 -5.40 33.98
CA TYR A 720 40.49 -5.01 34.10
C TYR A 720 39.87 -5.41 35.45
N GLY A 721 40.23 -6.59 35.95
CA GLY A 721 39.72 -7.14 37.22
C GLY A 721 40.82 -7.49 38.21
N ASP A 722 40.52 -7.39 39.50
CA ASP A 722 41.40 -7.82 40.58
C ASP A 722 41.45 -9.36 40.67
N CYS A 723 42.56 -9.91 40.19
CA CYS A 723 42.86 -11.34 40.23
C CYS A 723 43.74 -11.76 41.43
N SER A 724 44.13 -10.83 42.31
CA SER A 724 45.10 -11.09 43.38
C SER A 724 44.65 -12.15 44.40
N GLY A 725 43.33 -12.33 44.54
CA GLY A 725 42.72 -13.32 45.42
C GLY A 725 42.40 -14.66 44.76
N LEU A 726 42.77 -14.86 43.48
CA LEU A 726 42.52 -16.12 42.78
C LEU A 726 43.60 -17.17 43.10
N PRO A 727 43.23 -18.44 43.32
CA PRO A 727 44.19 -19.56 43.38
C PRO A 727 45.09 -19.61 42.12
N GLY A 728 46.38 -19.89 42.32
CA GLY A 728 47.35 -19.96 41.21
C GLY A 728 46.93 -21.03 40.20
N GLU A 729 46.95 -20.68 38.91
CA GLU A 729 46.50 -21.48 37.74
C GLU A 729 44.99 -21.49 37.45
N LEU A 730 44.10 -21.07 38.38
CA LEU A 730 42.65 -21.09 38.14
C LEU A 730 42.23 -20.25 36.93
N LEU A 731 42.90 -19.12 36.70
CA LEU A 731 42.63 -18.23 35.58
C LEU A 731 42.94 -18.92 34.23
N GLU A 732 44.04 -19.67 34.16
CA GLU A 732 44.49 -20.39 32.95
C GLU A 732 43.72 -21.70 32.72
N GLU A 733 43.19 -22.31 33.79
CA GLU A 733 42.32 -23.48 33.70
C GLU A 733 40.93 -23.13 33.12
N LEU A 734 40.43 -21.92 33.40
CA LEU A 734 39.12 -21.47 32.93
C LEU A 734 39.16 -20.71 31.60
N LEU A 735 40.29 -20.08 31.25
CA LEU A 735 40.46 -19.25 30.07
C LEU A 735 41.72 -19.65 29.30
N PRO A 736 41.68 -19.78 27.96
CA PRO A 736 40.54 -19.51 27.08
C PRO A 736 39.48 -20.64 27.09
N GLY A 737 38.21 -20.28 26.94
CA GLY A 737 37.13 -21.25 26.89
C GLY A 737 35.72 -20.67 27.05
N PRO A 738 34.71 -21.54 27.17
CA PRO A 738 33.29 -21.17 27.22
C PRO A 738 32.86 -20.62 28.59
N VAL A 739 33.74 -19.90 29.29
CA VAL A 739 33.53 -19.36 30.64
C VAL A 739 33.71 -17.84 30.64
N THR A 740 32.92 -17.15 31.45
CA THR A 740 33.01 -15.71 31.70
C THR A 740 33.19 -15.49 33.20
N LEU A 741 34.27 -14.81 33.58
CA LEU A 741 34.66 -14.59 34.96
C LEU A 741 34.19 -13.22 35.42
N VAL A 742 33.40 -13.14 36.48
CA VAL A 742 33.05 -11.86 37.13
C VAL A 742 34.04 -11.61 38.25
N LEU A 743 34.81 -10.51 38.11
CA LEU A 743 35.90 -10.11 39.00
C LEU A 743 35.60 -8.74 39.62
N PRO A 744 36.17 -8.38 40.78
CA PRO A 744 36.13 -7.01 41.26
C PRO A 744 36.81 -6.10 40.23
N ARG A 745 36.17 -5.00 39.83
CA ARG A 745 36.67 -4.12 38.77
C ARG A 745 37.77 -3.20 39.29
N LEU A 746 38.84 -3.05 38.52
CA LEU A 746 39.88 -2.06 38.82
C LEU A 746 39.38 -0.63 38.50
N PRO A 747 39.67 0.38 39.34
CA PRO A 747 39.23 1.76 39.11
C PRO A 747 39.69 2.35 37.77
N ASP A 748 40.92 2.01 37.34
CA ASP A 748 41.57 2.56 36.15
C ASP A 748 41.45 1.65 34.91
N ALA A 749 40.55 0.65 34.95
CA ALA A 749 40.31 -0.24 33.83
C ALA A 749 39.82 0.55 32.59
N ALA A 750 40.45 0.34 31.43
CA ALA A 750 40.15 1.02 30.17
C ALA A 750 38.81 0.55 29.55
N VAL A 751 37.69 0.86 30.22
CA VAL A 751 36.33 0.43 29.88
C VAL A 751 35.37 1.59 30.12
N ALA A 752 34.49 1.86 29.16
CA ALA A 752 33.48 2.90 29.27
C ALA A 752 32.53 2.65 30.46
N ALA A 753 32.09 3.73 31.10
CA ALA A 753 31.13 3.65 32.20
C ALA A 753 29.81 2.98 31.73
N GLU A 754 29.44 3.20 30.48
CA GLU A 754 28.30 2.60 29.79
C GLU A 754 28.41 1.08 29.63
N ALA A 755 29.61 0.51 29.57
CA ALA A 755 29.74 -0.95 29.50
C ALA A 755 29.54 -1.59 30.88
N THR A 756 29.92 -0.87 31.94
CA THR A 756 29.88 -1.38 33.33
C THR A 756 28.62 -0.98 34.08
N GLN A 757 27.88 0.03 33.63
CA GLN A 757 26.69 0.57 34.30
C GLN A 757 26.94 0.93 35.78
N GLY A 758 28.17 1.34 36.09
CA GLY A 758 28.56 1.74 37.45
C GLY A 758 28.70 0.61 38.46
N VAL A 759 28.57 -0.66 38.07
CA VAL A 759 28.76 -1.79 39.01
C VAL A 759 30.23 -1.94 39.41
N ALA A 760 30.47 -2.48 40.61
CA ALA A 760 31.80 -2.66 41.20
C ALA A 760 32.56 -3.89 40.64
N THR A 761 31.95 -4.65 39.73
CA THR A 761 32.51 -5.86 39.13
C THR A 761 32.65 -5.73 37.61
N ILE A 762 33.46 -6.59 37.00
CA ILE A 762 33.61 -6.68 35.56
C ILE A 762 33.61 -8.14 35.12
N ALA A 763 32.90 -8.44 34.04
CA ALA A 763 32.84 -9.77 33.45
C ALA A 763 33.90 -9.88 32.33
N VAL A 764 34.89 -10.76 32.49
CA VAL A 764 35.99 -10.95 31.54
C VAL A 764 35.90 -12.33 30.89
N ARG A 765 36.13 -12.40 29.59
CA ARG A 765 36.12 -13.63 28.79
C ARG A 765 37.30 -13.68 27.83
N VAL A 766 37.77 -14.90 27.55
CA VAL A 766 38.70 -15.19 26.45
C VAL A 766 38.14 -16.37 25.67
N PRO A 767 37.49 -16.15 24.51
CA PRO A 767 36.91 -17.23 23.71
C PRO A 767 37.95 -18.29 23.28
N GLY A 768 37.62 -19.57 23.46
CA GLY A 768 38.44 -20.72 23.09
C GLY A 768 38.28 -21.18 21.63
N GLY A 769 38.84 -22.33 21.30
CA GLY A 769 38.64 -22.98 20.00
C GLY A 769 39.19 -22.23 18.78
N ASP A 770 38.81 -22.73 17.60
CA ASP A 770 39.12 -22.10 16.32
C ASP A 770 38.23 -20.89 16.08
N GLU A 771 36.97 -20.95 16.51
CA GLU A 771 35.97 -19.89 16.40
C GLU A 771 36.34 -18.67 17.25
N GLY A 772 36.84 -18.87 18.48
CA GLY A 772 37.33 -17.78 19.33
C GLY A 772 38.69 -17.21 18.94
N ARG A 773 39.40 -17.84 17.99
CA ARG A 773 40.69 -17.34 17.47
C ARG A 773 40.53 -15.97 16.80
N LEU A 774 39.42 -15.73 16.11
CA LEU A 774 39.13 -14.46 15.46
C LEU A 774 39.02 -13.33 16.51
N VAL A 775 38.17 -13.49 17.52
CA VAL A 775 37.95 -12.47 18.57
C VAL A 775 39.24 -12.12 19.29
N ARG A 776 40.06 -13.12 19.65
CA ARG A 776 41.38 -12.90 20.25
C ARG A 776 42.31 -12.13 19.31
N SER A 777 42.27 -12.44 18.01
CA SER A 777 43.07 -11.76 16.99
C SER A 777 42.66 -10.31 16.77
N VAL A 778 41.36 -10.00 16.89
CA VAL A 778 40.84 -8.62 16.90
C VAL A 778 41.37 -7.88 18.13
N CYS A 779 41.28 -8.47 19.32
CA CYS A 779 41.79 -7.85 20.57
C CYS A 779 43.30 -7.54 20.48
N ARG A 780 44.11 -8.44 19.93
CA ARG A 780 45.56 -8.19 19.71
C ARG A 780 45.83 -7.01 18.78
N ARG A 781 45.05 -6.88 17.70
CA ARG A 781 45.16 -5.76 16.75
C ARG A 781 44.78 -4.43 17.38
N LEU A 782 43.71 -4.42 18.18
CA LEU A 782 43.31 -3.24 18.94
C LEU A 782 44.38 -2.82 19.95
N ALA A 783 44.96 -3.78 20.68
CA ALA A 783 46.05 -3.51 21.62
C ALA A 783 47.31 -2.97 20.90
N SER A 784 47.61 -3.48 19.70
CA SER A 784 48.73 -3.00 18.89
C SER A 784 48.54 -1.58 18.37
N ALA A 785 47.29 -1.15 18.16
CA ALA A 785 46.94 0.20 17.73
C ALA A 785 46.91 1.22 18.88
N ALA A 786 46.64 0.77 20.11
CA ALA A 786 46.57 1.61 21.30
C ALA A 786 47.91 1.57 22.05
N SER A 787 48.81 2.49 21.72
CA SER A 787 50.18 2.62 22.28
C SER A 787 50.27 2.36 23.80
N ASP A 788 50.60 1.12 24.17
CA ASP A 788 50.76 0.60 25.55
C ASP A 788 49.50 0.53 26.44
N THR A 789 48.29 0.58 25.86
CA THR A 789 47.04 0.37 26.62
C THR A 789 46.41 -0.98 26.27
N PRO A 790 46.09 -1.84 27.26
CA PRO A 790 45.29 -3.04 27.02
C PRO A 790 43.99 -2.68 26.31
N ALA A 791 43.62 -3.44 25.29
CA ALA A 791 42.36 -3.22 24.57
C ALA A 791 41.46 -4.45 24.70
N ALA A 792 40.18 -4.20 24.97
CA ALA A 792 39.16 -5.22 25.08
C ALA A 792 37.97 -4.88 24.18
N LEU A 793 37.24 -5.91 23.78
CA LEU A 793 35.95 -5.75 23.10
C LEU A 793 34.84 -5.86 24.13
N ALA A 794 33.92 -4.90 24.20
CA ALA A 794 32.65 -5.11 24.90
C ALA A 794 31.78 -6.02 24.01
N LEU A 795 31.30 -7.14 24.54
CA LEU A 795 30.63 -8.18 23.77
C LEU A 795 29.35 -8.68 24.44
N THR A 796 28.32 -8.87 23.63
CA THR A 796 27.05 -9.54 24.00
C THR A 796 26.57 -10.40 22.83
N SER A 797 25.66 -11.35 23.07
CA SER A 797 25.07 -12.15 21.99
C SER A 797 24.36 -11.29 20.92
N ALA A 798 24.47 -11.70 19.66
CA ALA A 798 23.92 -10.99 18.50
C ALA A 798 22.44 -11.29 18.25
N ASN A 799 21.61 -10.97 19.23
CA ASN A 799 20.15 -11.07 19.13
C ASN A 799 19.49 -9.90 19.84
N LEU A 800 18.29 -9.51 19.42
CA LEU A 800 17.44 -8.59 20.18
C LEU A 800 17.17 -9.14 21.59
N SER A 801 16.96 -8.25 22.56
CA SER A 801 16.66 -8.62 23.94
C SER A 801 15.46 -9.57 24.02
N GLY A 802 15.63 -10.70 24.72
CA GLY A 802 14.61 -11.77 24.79
C GLY A 802 14.59 -12.75 23.61
N GLY A 803 15.30 -12.45 22.52
CA GLY A 803 15.40 -13.33 21.35
C GLY A 803 16.31 -14.55 21.52
N THR A 804 16.20 -15.48 20.58
CA THR A 804 17.03 -16.70 20.52
C THR A 804 18.51 -16.34 20.33
N SER A 805 19.40 -16.96 21.11
CA SER A 805 20.84 -16.72 20.99
C SER A 805 21.39 -17.37 19.71
N PRO A 806 22.13 -16.62 18.87
CA PRO A 806 22.43 -17.04 17.50
C PRO A 806 23.63 -17.98 17.41
N LEU A 807 23.49 -19.03 16.61
CA LEU A 807 24.58 -19.96 16.24
C LEU A 807 25.06 -19.78 14.79
N HIS A 808 24.32 -19.02 13.98
CA HIS A 808 24.64 -18.78 12.57
C HIS A 808 24.31 -17.32 12.20
N PRO A 809 25.06 -16.65 11.30
CA PRO A 809 24.84 -15.25 10.91
C PRO A 809 23.42 -14.92 10.45
N ARG A 810 22.81 -15.90 9.76
CA ARG A 810 21.43 -15.81 9.26
C ARG A 810 20.36 -15.75 10.35
N GLU A 811 20.69 -16.13 11.59
CA GLU A 811 19.73 -16.09 12.70
C GLU A 811 19.51 -14.67 13.26
N PHE A 812 20.32 -13.70 12.82
CA PHE A 812 20.25 -12.29 13.23
C PHE A 812 20.39 -11.30 12.06
N GLU A 813 19.86 -11.68 10.88
CA GLU A 813 19.85 -10.82 9.67
C GLU A 813 19.19 -9.47 9.93
N GLU A 814 18.22 -9.40 10.85
CA GLU A 814 17.56 -8.16 11.25
C GLU A 814 18.52 -7.12 11.85
N LEU A 815 19.68 -7.54 12.36
CA LEU A 815 20.67 -6.63 12.95
C LEU A 815 21.69 -6.13 11.92
N TRP A 816 21.77 -6.74 10.73
CA TRP A 816 22.87 -6.49 9.79
C TRP A 816 22.97 -5.03 9.38
N GLY A 817 21.84 -4.36 9.13
CA GLY A 817 21.80 -2.94 8.76
C GLY A 817 22.41 -2.00 9.80
N GLU A 818 22.62 -2.46 11.03
CA GLU A 818 23.23 -1.72 12.12
C GLU A 818 24.72 -2.05 12.33
N LEU A 819 25.28 -3.00 11.58
CA LEU A 819 26.65 -3.48 11.71
C LEU A 819 27.57 -2.85 10.66
N ASP A 820 28.81 -2.60 11.07
CA ASP A 820 29.88 -2.16 10.18
C ASP A 820 30.55 -3.36 9.47
N VAL A 821 30.77 -4.47 10.22
CA VAL A 821 31.40 -5.71 9.73
C VAL A 821 30.69 -6.92 10.33
N LEU A 822 30.46 -7.94 9.50
CA LEU A 822 30.02 -9.27 9.92
C LEU A 822 31.08 -10.29 9.54
N CYS A 823 31.67 -10.96 10.53
CA CYS A 823 32.61 -12.05 10.31
C CYS A 823 31.85 -13.38 10.28
N ASP A 824 31.62 -13.94 9.10
CA ASP A 824 30.88 -15.19 8.89
C ASP A 824 31.80 -16.41 9.00
N ALA A 825 31.61 -17.19 10.07
CA ALA A 825 32.25 -18.48 10.31
C ALA A 825 31.32 -19.68 10.03
N GLY A 826 30.12 -19.45 9.47
CA GLY A 826 29.07 -20.45 9.42
C GLY A 826 28.50 -20.75 10.81
N GLU A 827 28.21 -22.02 11.09
CA GLU A 827 27.65 -22.47 12.36
C GLU A 827 28.72 -22.59 13.45
N VAL A 828 28.46 -22.02 14.64
CA VAL A 828 29.45 -21.96 15.75
C VAL A 828 28.96 -22.66 17.01
N GLY A 829 29.90 -23.08 17.85
CA GLY A 829 29.64 -23.69 19.15
C GLY A 829 29.18 -25.16 19.05
N THR A 830 28.64 -25.69 20.15
CA THR A 830 28.26 -27.12 20.27
C THR A 830 26.76 -27.37 20.08
N GLY A 831 26.01 -26.40 19.54
CA GLY A 831 24.55 -26.41 19.50
C GLY A 831 23.87 -25.92 20.80
N CYS A 832 24.64 -25.65 21.85
CA CYS A 832 24.13 -25.11 23.11
C CYS A 832 23.87 -23.60 23.01
N ARG A 833 22.59 -23.18 23.11
CA ARG A 833 22.19 -21.77 23.01
C ARG A 833 22.29 -20.97 24.32
N ASN A 834 22.66 -21.61 25.42
CA ASN A 834 22.74 -20.96 26.75
C ASN A 834 23.96 -20.03 26.89
N GLY A 835 24.86 -20.02 25.90
CA GLY A 835 26.10 -19.24 25.91
C GLY A 835 27.10 -19.72 26.96
N SER A 836 28.08 -18.87 27.28
CA SER A 836 29.12 -19.18 28.27
C SER A 836 28.58 -19.37 29.69
N THR A 837 29.24 -20.21 30.47
CA THR A 837 29.03 -20.28 31.92
C THR A 837 29.56 -19.01 32.57
N ILE A 838 28.73 -18.33 33.36
CA ILE A 838 29.14 -17.10 34.07
C ILE A 838 29.40 -17.45 35.52
N VAL A 839 30.63 -17.23 35.97
CA VAL A 839 31.06 -17.50 37.35
C VAL A 839 31.51 -16.22 38.06
N ASP A 840 30.93 -15.96 39.22
CA ASP A 840 31.31 -14.90 40.14
C ASP A 840 32.47 -15.35 41.02
N LEU A 841 33.61 -14.68 40.83
CA LEU A 841 34.84 -14.88 41.58
C LEU A 841 35.18 -13.64 42.44
N SER A 842 34.25 -12.69 42.59
CA SER A 842 34.45 -11.50 43.43
C SER A 842 34.69 -11.80 44.91
N ARG A 843 34.36 -13.02 45.35
CA ARG A 843 34.58 -13.52 46.72
C ARG A 843 35.56 -14.70 46.79
N ALA A 844 36.33 -14.95 45.73
CA ALA A 844 37.28 -16.06 45.70
C ALA A 844 38.35 -15.96 46.80
N SER A 845 38.77 -14.74 47.17
CA SER A 845 39.65 -14.47 48.32
C SER A 845 39.09 -14.92 49.67
N HIS A 846 37.77 -15.11 49.78
CA HIS A 846 37.07 -15.67 50.94
C HIS A 846 36.75 -17.16 50.79
N GLY A 847 37.33 -17.84 49.80
CA GLY A 847 37.12 -19.27 49.57
C GLY A 847 35.78 -19.62 48.91
N ALA A 848 35.10 -18.66 48.28
CA ALA A 848 33.76 -18.86 47.72
C ALA A 848 33.62 -18.38 46.27
N PHE A 849 32.77 -19.05 45.50
CA PHE A 849 32.38 -18.65 44.13
C PHE A 849 30.87 -18.80 43.95
N LYS A 850 30.30 -18.24 42.88
CA LYS A 850 28.89 -18.48 42.52
C LYS A 850 28.72 -18.61 41.02
N ILE A 851 28.08 -19.67 40.53
CA ILE A 851 27.66 -19.72 39.13
C ILE A 851 26.40 -18.85 38.98
N ILE A 852 26.54 -17.72 38.28
CA ILE A 852 25.42 -16.81 37.99
C ILE A 852 24.57 -17.37 36.84
N ARG A 853 25.20 -18.05 35.89
CA ARG A 853 24.55 -18.71 34.76
C ARG A 853 25.27 -20.01 34.44
N GLU A 854 24.53 -21.12 34.37
CA GLU A 854 25.13 -22.44 34.11
C GLU A 854 25.80 -22.53 32.73
N GLY A 855 25.24 -21.92 31.68
CA GLY A 855 25.87 -21.87 30.35
C GLY A 855 26.25 -23.25 29.79
N SER A 856 27.30 -23.31 28.98
CA SER A 856 27.74 -24.53 28.29
C SER A 856 28.78 -25.38 29.02
N ALA A 857 29.39 -24.89 30.11
CA ALA A 857 30.44 -25.60 30.84
C ALA A 857 30.32 -25.53 32.39
N PRO A 858 29.13 -25.72 33.00
CA PRO A 858 28.97 -25.58 34.46
C PRO A 858 29.76 -26.64 35.25
N ASP A 859 29.81 -27.89 34.75
CA ASP A 859 30.49 -28.98 35.44
C ASP A 859 32.01 -28.84 35.39
N MET A 860 32.54 -28.30 34.28
CA MET A 860 33.96 -27.94 34.17
C MET A 860 34.33 -26.88 35.21
N VAL A 861 33.51 -25.84 35.36
CA VAL A 861 33.72 -24.80 36.38
C VAL A 861 33.70 -25.40 37.78
N ARG A 862 32.68 -26.22 38.12
CA ARG A 862 32.60 -26.86 39.44
C ARG A 862 33.80 -27.76 39.74
N ALA A 863 34.30 -28.49 38.74
CA ALA A 863 35.48 -29.32 38.87
C ALA A 863 36.73 -28.49 39.18
N ALA A 864 36.97 -27.41 38.40
CA ALA A 864 38.08 -26.50 38.63
C ALA A 864 38.00 -25.85 40.03
N MET A 865 36.85 -25.31 40.41
CA MET A 865 36.65 -24.68 41.72
C MET A 865 36.92 -25.64 42.88
N LYS A 866 36.52 -26.90 42.75
CA LYS A 866 36.76 -27.95 43.74
C LYS A 866 38.26 -28.28 43.88
N THR A 867 39.00 -28.34 42.77
CA THR A 867 40.45 -28.57 42.77
C THR A 867 41.19 -27.48 43.56
N HIS A 868 40.71 -26.24 43.45
CA HIS A 868 41.28 -25.08 44.13
C HIS A 868 40.67 -24.77 45.51
N GLY A 869 39.83 -25.66 46.04
CA GLY A 869 39.27 -25.55 47.39
C GLY A 869 38.22 -24.44 47.56
N LEU A 870 37.61 -23.95 46.48
CA LEU A 870 36.55 -22.95 46.50
C LEU A 870 35.18 -23.61 46.68
N VAL A 871 34.31 -22.99 47.49
CA VAL A 871 32.97 -23.50 47.80
C VAL A 871 31.91 -22.67 47.09
N GLU A 872 30.92 -23.33 46.48
CA GLU A 872 29.81 -22.63 45.83
C GLU A 872 28.92 -21.97 46.89
N ALA A 873 28.80 -20.64 46.81
CA ALA A 873 27.93 -19.86 47.67
C ALA A 873 26.47 -20.16 47.34
N LYS A 874 25.66 -20.36 48.38
CA LYS A 874 24.22 -20.59 48.27
C LYS A 874 23.47 -19.37 47.71
#